data_AF-A0AA38YGW4-F1
#
_entry.id   AF-A0AA38YGW4-F1
#
_cell.length_a   1.000
_cell.length_b   1.000
_cell.length_c   1.000
_cell.angle_alpha   90.00
_cell.angle_beta   90.00
_cell.angle_gamma   90.00
#
_symmetry.space_group_name_H-M   'P 1'
#
loop_
_entity.id
_entity.type
_entity.pdbx_description
1 polymer ?
#
loop_
_entity_poly.entity_id
_entity_poly.type
_entity_poly.pdbx_seq_one_letter_code
_entity_poly.pdbx_strand_id
1 'polypeptide(L)'
;MSQTQQKTFPQAPLHRKIAATEFLTPLQGVHGVHASLNPARISWYCEQIDSFIMMYSIAETTASSGSLPARLPTFHASGQGPWCAVISYDACVRLCLHSWAGGCMEAPLFLDNECALLRNAFGLEQVLLQSEEELLARRSSDIVSEGVAPKPKKIIGKMKVQTRKVKMARDPPTGCSFTSIKQPEINMESFWFRCSKLKSTLHSGWVAMRKVNFAPRIPANGSFSSRSLAYMHASTQYIKQVSGLLKIGVTSMCNNGSPSYEAVQETYSCLLRLKSSSEEDAVRMQAGSGETHVFFPDSIGDDLIIEVQDSKGQYYGRVVAQLAAITDEPSDNVHWWSIYHEPEHELVGRIQLYINYSTIVDENSHLKCGSIAETVAYDLLLEVAMKVQRFQQRHLLLHGPWKWLVTEFASYYGVSDAYTKLRYLSYVMEVATPTADCLGLVHDLLLPVLMKGSSRGVLSHQENRILGEIEDQVEQILALVFENYKSLDESSPSGMLDVFVPAIGNAAPALEPAVKLYTLFHDILTSEAQLKLCKYFQAAAKKRSRRHLAETDDFISSNNESTLMDSVTLCTAYQKMKSLCLNIRNEIFADIEIHNQHVLPSFVDLPNLSSAIYSVELCNRLQAFLLSCPPSGPSPPVTELVIATADFQKDIACWNISPIKGGVDAKELFHLYIIVWIQDKRLALLDSCKLDKVKWCGIRTQHSTTPFVDEMYERLKETLNEYEIIIRRWPGYTIALENAVADVEKAVLEALEKQYADVLSPLKDNLATKILGLKYVQKFAKRTVNTYTVPGELGILLNSMKRMLDVLRPKIETQLKSWGSCIPDGGNAVAGERLSEVTVMLRAKFRNYVQAIVEKLAENTRVQSATKLKKIIQDSEETMVESDVQSRMQPLKDLLTKTIDHLYTIFEVHLFLAICRGYWDRMGQDVLSFLENRRENQSWYKGSRIAVSILDDTFASQMQQLLGNALQEKDLEPPRSIMEVRSMLCKDAVNHKENNYYF
;
A
#
# COMPACT_ATOMS: atom_id res chain seq x y z
N MET A 1 -10.24 50.47 23.80
CA MET A 1 -11.18 51.33 23.02
C MET A 1 -12.37 50.43 22.68
N SER A 2 -13.34 50.16 23.58
CA SER A 2 -14.32 51.08 24.22
C SER A 2 -15.15 51.77 23.12
N GLN A 3 -16.47 51.59 22.92
CA GLN A 3 -17.57 51.40 23.88
C GLN A 3 -18.91 50.98 23.18
N THR A 4 -19.65 50.04 23.80
CA THR A 4 -21.13 49.94 24.07
C THR A 4 -22.20 50.18 22.97
N GLN A 5 -23.04 49.15 22.63
CA GLN A 5 -24.42 48.81 23.14
C GLN A 5 -25.57 49.67 22.53
N GLN A 6 -26.79 49.21 22.16
CA GLN A 6 -27.67 48.14 22.64
C GLN A 6 -28.92 47.94 21.70
N LYS A 7 -29.47 46.71 21.64
CA LYS A 7 -30.90 46.25 21.46
C LYS A 7 -31.67 46.66 20.18
N THR A 8 -32.44 45.81 19.47
CA THR A 8 -33.45 44.81 19.92
C THR A 8 -33.89 43.93 18.73
N PHE A 9 -34.11 42.62 18.92
CA PHE A 9 -34.85 41.71 18.02
C PHE A 9 -36.17 41.31 18.70
N PRO A 10 -37.31 41.21 18.00
CA PRO A 10 -38.49 40.55 18.54
C PRO A 10 -38.62 39.11 18.02
N GLN A 11 -38.84 38.21 18.97
CA GLN A 11 -39.36 36.85 18.81
C GLN A 11 -40.84 36.89 18.35
N ALA A 12 -41.27 35.90 17.58
CA ALA A 12 -42.68 35.59 17.34
C ALA A 12 -42.94 34.12 17.74
N PRO A 13 -43.92 33.82 18.62
CA PRO A 13 -44.24 32.46 19.07
C PRO A 13 -45.55 31.89 18.50
N LEU A 14 -45.72 30.60 18.80
CA LEU A 14 -46.84 29.67 18.57
C LEU A 14 -48.27 30.22 18.77
N HIS A 15 -49.23 29.67 18.01
CA HIS A 15 -50.28 28.74 18.47
C HIS A 15 -51.51 28.78 17.54
N ARG A 16 -52.03 27.61 17.16
CA ARG A 16 -53.44 27.45 16.78
C ARG A 16 -54.01 26.16 17.36
N LYS A 17 -54.93 26.33 18.31
CA LYS A 17 -55.88 25.31 18.75
C LYS A 17 -57.18 26.02 19.20
N ILE A 18 -58.30 25.41 18.79
CA ILE A 18 -59.63 25.37 19.44
C ILE A 18 -60.63 26.52 19.16
N ALA A 19 -61.81 26.14 18.63
CA ALA A 19 -63.16 26.26 19.25
C ALA A 19 -64.18 25.68 18.24
N ALA A 20 -65.04 24.68 18.51
CA ALA A 20 -66.06 24.49 19.55
C ALA A 20 -67.25 25.46 19.44
N THR A 21 -68.45 24.92 19.17
CA THR A 21 -69.73 25.58 19.44
C THR A 21 -70.80 24.52 19.71
N GLU A 22 -71.33 24.51 20.93
CA GLU A 22 -72.59 23.87 21.35
C GLU A 22 -73.72 24.93 21.36
N PHE A 23 -74.99 24.52 21.24
CA PHE A 23 -76.06 24.89 22.21
C PHE A 23 -77.44 24.24 21.90
N LEU A 24 -77.99 23.58 22.93
CA LEU A 24 -79.40 23.50 23.44
C LEU A 24 -80.48 22.53 22.88
N THR A 25 -81.22 21.99 23.88
CA THR A 25 -82.13 20.83 24.08
C THR A 25 -83.64 21.24 24.04
N PRO A 26 -84.67 20.46 24.50
CA PRO A 26 -84.86 19.02 24.87
C PRO A 26 -86.15 18.34 24.28
N LEU A 27 -86.34 17.02 24.47
CA LEU A 27 -87.63 16.39 24.85
C LEU A 27 -87.48 14.88 25.22
N GLN A 28 -88.31 14.43 26.16
CA GLN A 28 -88.31 13.15 26.91
C GLN A 28 -88.79 11.92 26.11
N GLY A 29 -88.42 10.70 26.53
CA GLY A 29 -89.15 9.47 26.18
C GLY A 29 -88.47 8.11 26.40
N VAL A 30 -88.42 7.65 27.65
CA VAL A 30 -88.50 6.27 28.22
C VAL A 30 -88.41 5.00 27.31
N HIS A 31 -87.53 4.07 27.75
CA HIS A 31 -87.50 2.58 27.63
C HIS A 31 -87.12 1.86 26.31
N GLY A 32 -86.25 0.85 26.44
CA GLY A 32 -86.25 -0.33 25.57
C GLY A 32 -84.87 -0.94 25.27
N VAL A 33 -84.59 -2.10 25.84
CA VAL A 33 -83.47 -2.99 25.58
C VAL A 33 -83.46 -3.48 24.12
N HIS A 34 -82.31 -3.44 23.43
CA HIS A 34 -81.76 -4.52 22.58
C HIS A 34 -80.51 -4.03 21.83
N ALA A 35 -79.36 -4.68 22.08
CA ALA A 35 -78.14 -4.51 21.29
C ALA A 35 -78.32 -5.20 19.94
N SER A 36 -78.45 -4.43 18.85
CA SER A 36 -78.38 -4.92 17.48
C SER A 36 -76.96 -4.73 16.94
N LEU A 37 -76.29 -5.84 16.61
CA LEU A 37 -75.08 -5.86 15.80
C LEU A 37 -75.32 -5.14 14.47
N ASN A 38 -74.42 -4.24 14.08
CA ASN A 38 -74.51 -3.47 12.85
C ASN A 38 -73.84 -4.25 11.68
N PRO A 39 -74.57 -4.75 10.67
CA PRO A 39 -74.04 -5.63 9.62
C PRO A 39 -72.99 -4.98 8.71
N ALA A 40 -72.93 -3.65 8.67
CA ALA A 40 -72.03 -2.90 7.79
C ALA A 40 -70.54 -2.96 8.20
N ARG A 41 -70.22 -3.32 9.47
CA ARG A 41 -68.82 -3.46 9.93
C ARG A 41 -68.22 -4.84 9.66
N ILE A 42 -69.06 -5.87 9.52
CA ILE A 42 -68.64 -7.24 9.19
C ILE A 42 -68.26 -7.30 7.69
N SER A 43 -69.00 -6.59 6.83
CA SER A 43 -68.69 -6.49 5.40
C SER A 43 -67.31 -5.90 5.09
N TRP A 44 -66.84 -4.93 5.90
CA TRP A 44 -65.53 -4.31 5.70
C TRP A 44 -64.37 -5.24 6.13
N TYR A 45 -64.61 -6.10 7.12
CA TYR A 45 -63.64 -7.13 7.55
C TYR A 45 -63.59 -8.32 6.58
N CYS A 46 -64.72 -8.73 6.00
CA CYS A 46 -64.75 -9.79 4.99
C CYS A 46 -64.02 -9.41 3.69
N GLU A 47 -64.15 -8.16 3.20
CA GLU A 47 -63.40 -7.70 2.01
C GLU A 47 -61.89 -7.66 2.24
N GLN A 48 -61.44 -7.45 3.48
CA GLN A 48 -60.02 -7.43 3.83
C GLN A 48 -59.44 -8.84 4.01
N ILE A 49 -60.27 -9.81 4.40
CA ILE A 49 -59.93 -11.24 4.48
C ILE A 49 -59.87 -11.86 3.06
N ASP A 50 -60.81 -11.52 2.18
CA ASP A 50 -60.78 -11.98 0.78
C ASP A 50 -59.56 -11.42 0.01
N SER A 51 -59.17 -10.18 0.29
CA SER A 51 -57.92 -9.60 -0.25
C SER A 51 -56.65 -10.28 0.32
N PHE A 52 -56.71 -10.87 1.52
CA PHE A 52 -55.59 -11.60 2.13
C PHE A 52 -55.49 -13.05 1.62
N ILE A 53 -56.64 -13.69 1.36
CA ILE A 53 -56.74 -15.06 0.82
C ILE A 53 -56.39 -15.09 -0.68
N MET A 54 -56.76 -14.05 -1.45
CA MET A 54 -56.45 -13.98 -2.89
C MET A 54 -54.97 -13.73 -3.19
N MET A 55 -54.18 -13.21 -2.24
CA MET A 55 -52.72 -13.07 -2.36
C MET A 55 -51.97 -14.42 -2.24
N TYR A 56 -52.66 -15.50 -1.88
CA TYR A 56 -52.10 -16.84 -1.74
C TYR A 56 -52.20 -17.72 -3.01
N SER A 57 -52.67 -17.18 -4.15
CA SER A 57 -52.86 -17.97 -5.39
C SER A 57 -52.37 -17.36 -6.70
N ILE A 58 -51.62 -16.24 -6.70
CA ILE A 58 -50.98 -15.72 -7.93
C ILE A 58 -49.56 -15.23 -7.61
N ALA A 59 -48.58 -16.15 -7.62
CA ALA A 59 -47.16 -15.83 -7.78
C ALA A 59 -46.32 -17.09 -8.09
N GLU A 60 -46.80 -17.98 -8.95
CA GLU A 60 -45.90 -18.84 -9.72
C GLU A 60 -45.83 -18.25 -11.13
N THR A 61 -44.60 -18.12 -11.66
CA THR A 61 -44.21 -17.58 -12.98
C THR A 61 -43.98 -16.08 -13.10
N THR A 62 -42.85 -15.60 -12.55
CA THR A 62 -41.90 -14.74 -13.29
C THR A 62 -40.50 -14.92 -12.70
N ALA A 63 -39.67 -15.77 -13.29
CA ALA A 63 -38.24 -15.83 -13.00
C ALA A 63 -37.55 -14.64 -13.69
N SER A 64 -37.23 -13.59 -12.93
CA SER A 64 -36.25 -12.59 -13.37
C SER A 64 -34.86 -13.06 -12.97
N SER A 65 -34.01 -13.23 -13.97
CA SER A 65 -32.59 -13.58 -13.86
C SER A 65 -31.80 -12.60 -13.01
N GLY A 66 -31.13 -13.08 -11.95
CA GLY A 66 -29.92 -12.44 -11.42
C GLY A 66 -29.76 -12.23 -9.91
N SER A 67 -30.70 -12.59 -9.03
CA SER A 67 -30.52 -12.42 -7.57
C SER A 67 -30.23 -13.74 -6.85
N LEU A 68 -29.21 -13.76 -5.99
CA LEU A 68 -29.02 -14.82 -4.99
C LEU A 68 -30.30 -15.02 -4.17
N PRO A 69 -30.67 -16.26 -3.80
CA PRO A 69 -31.86 -16.52 -3.00
C PRO A 69 -31.77 -15.81 -1.63
N ALA A 70 -32.88 -15.24 -1.18
CA ALA A 70 -32.94 -14.54 0.10
C ALA A 70 -32.60 -15.47 1.27
N ARG A 71 -31.79 -14.98 2.22
CA ARG A 71 -31.40 -15.76 3.42
C ARG A 71 -32.62 -15.93 4.33
N LEU A 72 -32.91 -17.18 4.69
CA LEU A 72 -34.00 -17.58 5.58
C LEU A 72 -33.44 -18.13 6.90
N PRO A 73 -34.13 -17.95 8.04
CA PRO A 73 -33.71 -18.54 9.31
C PRO A 73 -33.77 -20.07 9.27
N THR A 74 -32.87 -20.70 10.02
CA THR A 74 -32.88 -22.14 10.27
C THR A 74 -33.83 -22.41 11.44
N PHE A 75 -35.03 -22.88 11.12
CA PHE A 75 -36.09 -23.12 12.12
C PHE A 75 -35.85 -24.42 12.93
N HIS A 76 -35.10 -24.32 14.03
CA HIS A 76 -34.71 -25.43 14.91
C HIS A 76 -35.84 -26.07 15.74
N ALA A 77 -36.90 -25.32 16.10
CA ALA A 77 -38.00 -25.80 16.95
C ALA A 77 -38.96 -26.74 16.18
N SER A 78 -39.15 -26.51 14.89
CA SER A 78 -39.97 -27.37 14.03
C SER A 78 -39.43 -28.80 13.85
N GLY A 79 -38.19 -29.08 14.27
CA GLY A 79 -37.60 -30.42 14.30
C GLY A 79 -37.98 -31.27 15.53
N GLN A 80 -38.68 -30.72 16.53
CA GLN A 80 -38.95 -31.39 17.81
C GLN A 80 -40.13 -32.38 17.79
N GLY A 81 -40.72 -32.61 16.61
CA GLY A 81 -41.79 -33.60 16.38
C GLY A 81 -43.21 -33.03 16.50
N PRO A 82 -44.22 -33.72 15.94
CA PRO A 82 -45.60 -33.22 15.83
C PRO A 82 -46.29 -33.00 17.18
N TRP A 83 -45.85 -33.67 18.24
CA TRP A 83 -46.43 -33.49 19.58
C TRP A 83 -46.17 -32.11 20.18
N CYS A 84 -44.98 -31.52 19.96
CA CYS A 84 -44.69 -30.16 20.37
C CYS A 84 -45.59 -29.15 19.64
N ALA A 85 -45.91 -29.42 18.36
CA ALA A 85 -46.86 -28.61 17.58
C ALA A 85 -48.27 -28.68 18.16
N VAL A 86 -48.74 -29.86 18.54
CA VAL A 86 -50.06 -30.03 19.18
C VAL A 86 -50.14 -29.28 20.52
N ILE A 87 -49.11 -29.37 21.37
CA ILE A 87 -49.07 -28.68 22.67
C ILE A 87 -49.07 -27.15 22.48
N SER A 88 -48.27 -26.65 21.53
CA SER A 88 -48.18 -25.22 21.24
C SER A 88 -49.49 -24.69 20.65
N TYR A 89 -50.11 -25.46 19.77
CA TYR A 89 -51.43 -25.18 19.21
C TYR A 89 -52.51 -25.09 20.30
N ASP A 90 -52.62 -26.09 21.18
CA ASP A 90 -53.59 -26.09 22.29
C ASP A 90 -53.37 -24.88 23.22
N ALA A 91 -52.13 -24.54 23.53
CA ALA A 91 -51.80 -23.36 24.31
C ALA A 91 -52.24 -22.05 23.62
N CYS A 92 -52.03 -21.92 22.30
CA CYS A 92 -52.51 -20.77 21.53
C CYS A 92 -54.03 -20.67 21.51
N VAL A 93 -54.75 -21.79 21.33
CA VAL A 93 -56.22 -21.81 21.32
C VAL A 93 -56.77 -21.41 22.69
N ARG A 94 -56.21 -21.94 23.78
CA ARG A 94 -56.61 -21.57 25.16
C ARG A 94 -56.39 -20.08 25.42
N LEU A 95 -55.24 -19.55 25.00
CA LEU A 95 -54.94 -18.12 25.11
C LEU A 95 -55.94 -17.27 24.32
N CYS A 96 -56.24 -17.65 23.08
CA CYS A 96 -57.19 -16.92 22.24
C CYS A 96 -58.60 -16.96 22.84
N LEU A 97 -59.08 -18.11 23.34
CA LEU A 97 -60.38 -18.22 24.01
C LEU A 97 -60.44 -17.35 25.28
N HIS A 98 -59.39 -17.37 26.09
CA HIS A 98 -59.27 -16.53 27.29
C HIS A 98 -59.29 -15.04 26.93
N SER A 99 -58.51 -14.64 25.93
CA SER A 99 -58.39 -13.25 25.49
C SER A 99 -59.67 -12.75 24.81
N TRP A 100 -60.37 -13.62 24.08
CA TRP A 100 -61.66 -13.31 23.46
C TRP A 100 -62.75 -13.08 24.51
N ALA A 101 -62.78 -13.90 25.58
CA ALA A 101 -63.65 -13.66 26.73
C ALA A 101 -63.35 -12.31 27.43
N GLY A 102 -62.11 -11.83 27.34
CA GLY A 102 -61.67 -10.51 27.79
C GLY A 102 -61.93 -9.35 26.80
N GLY A 103 -62.57 -9.59 25.65
CA GLY A 103 -62.90 -8.56 24.67
C GLY A 103 -61.77 -8.18 23.70
N CYS A 104 -60.73 -9.01 23.56
CA CYS A 104 -59.67 -8.80 22.57
C CYS A 104 -60.20 -8.93 21.13
N MET A 105 -59.77 -8.01 20.26
CA MET A 105 -60.23 -7.92 18.87
C MET A 105 -59.40 -8.78 17.91
N GLU A 106 -58.19 -9.15 18.30
CA GLU A 106 -57.25 -9.97 17.53
C GLU A 106 -57.50 -11.47 17.70
N ALA A 107 -58.01 -11.89 18.86
CA ALA A 107 -58.27 -13.29 19.19
C ALA A 107 -59.27 -14.01 18.25
N PRO A 108 -60.39 -13.40 17.82
CA PRO A 108 -61.34 -14.05 16.91
C PRO A 108 -60.74 -14.53 15.59
N LEU A 109 -59.72 -13.82 15.08
CA LEU A 109 -59.04 -14.17 13.83
C LEU A 109 -58.34 -15.55 13.90
N PHE A 110 -57.88 -15.94 15.08
CA PHE A 110 -57.24 -17.24 15.30
C PHE A 110 -58.22 -18.36 15.65
N LEU A 111 -59.44 -18.01 16.08
CA LEU A 111 -60.50 -18.96 16.46
C LEU A 111 -61.47 -19.24 15.31
N ASP A 112 -61.42 -18.44 14.24
CA ASP A 112 -62.27 -18.55 13.07
C ASP A 112 -62.12 -19.92 12.37
N ASN A 113 -63.23 -20.41 11.80
CA ASN A 113 -63.31 -21.70 11.08
C ASN A 113 -62.62 -22.86 11.83
N GLU A 114 -63.00 -23.07 13.09
CA GLU A 114 -62.42 -24.11 13.95
C GLU A 114 -60.88 -24.01 14.05
N CYS A 115 -60.39 -22.79 14.24
CA CYS A 115 -58.96 -22.46 14.32
C CYS A 115 -58.16 -22.86 13.08
N ALA A 116 -58.77 -22.86 11.87
CA ALA A 116 -58.12 -23.27 10.62
C ALA A 116 -56.77 -22.58 10.38
N LEU A 117 -56.67 -21.28 10.66
CA LEU A 117 -55.42 -20.53 10.52
C LEU A 117 -54.30 -21.12 11.40
N LEU A 118 -54.59 -21.44 12.67
CA LEU A 118 -53.61 -22.05 13.58
C LEU A 118 -53.32 -23.51 13.17
N ARG A 119 -54.34 -24.30 12.80
CA ARG A 119 -54.16 -25.70 12.36
C ARG A 119 -53.23 -25.79 11.15
N ASN A 120 -53.42 -24.91 10.17
CA ASN A 120 -52.61 -24.85 8.95
C ASN A 120 -51.20 -24.36 9.26
N ALA A 121 -51.08 -23.29 10.06
CA ALA A 121 -49.79 -22.68 10.37
C ALA A 121 -48.86 -23.60 11.19
N PHE A 122 -49.40 -24.41 12.11
CA PHE A 122 -48.65 -25.43 12.85
C PHE A 122 -48.44 -26.74 12.06
N GLY A 123 -48.98 -26.86 10.84
CA GLY A 123 -48.87 -28.08 10.02
C GLY A 123 -49.64 -29.28 10.59
N LEU A 124 -50.72 -29.02 11.34
CA LEU A 124 -51.48 -30.04 12.06
C LEU A 124 -52.69 -30.58 11.28
N GLU A 125 -52.91 -30.11 10.06
CA GLU A 125 -54.03 -30.51 9.21
C GLU A 125 -54.14 -32.04 9.08
N GLN A 126 -53.01 -32.74 8.87
CA GLN A 126 -53.00 -34.21 8.70
C GLN A 126 -52.83 -34.98 10.01
N VAL A 127 -52.67 -34.27 11.14
CA VAL A 127 -52.42 -34.85 12.47
C VAL A 127 -53.68 -34.83 13.33
N LEU A 128 -54.45 -33.74 13.26
CA LEU A 128 -55.75 -33.59 13.93
C LEU A 128 -56.87 -34.15 13.07
N LEU A 129 -58.00 -34.52 13.69
CA LEU A 129 -59.18 -34.99 12.98
C LEU A 129 -59.73 -33.87 12.08
N GLN A 130 -59.95 -34.19 10.81
CA GLN A 130 -60.59 -33.30 9.83
C GLN A 130 -62.10 -33.56 9.77
N SER A 131 -62.89 -32.52 9.57
CA SER A 131 -64.33 -32.66 9.35
C SER A 131 -64.59 -33.27 7.96
N GLU A 132 -65.76 -33.90 7.79
CA GLU A 132 -66.16 -34.48 6.50
C GLU A 132 -66.22 -33.42 5.38
N GLU A 133 -66.61 -32.19 5.71
CA GLU A 133 -66.68 -31.05 4.79
C GLU A 133 -65.29 -30.60 4.29
N GLU A 134 -64.27 -30.60 5.17
CA GLU A 134 -62.89 -30.22 4.85
C GLU A 134 -62.19 -31.26 3.96
N LEU A 135 -62.46 -32.55 4.22
CA LEU A 135 -62.01 -33.68 3.40
C LEU A 135 -62.64 -33.69 1.99
N LEU A 136 -63.89 -33.23 1.87
CA LEU A 136 -64.59 -33.12 0.59
C LEU A 136 -64.16 -31.88 -0.21
N ALA A 137 -63.86 -30.76 0.45
CA ALA A 137 -63.33 -29.55 -0.18
C ALA A 137 -61.92 -29.71 -0.78
N ARG A 138 -61.06 -30.53 -0.15
CA ARG A 138 -59.70 -30.83 -0.68
C ARG A 138 -59.67 -31.70 -1.92
N ARG A 139 -60.71 -32.52 -2.17
CA ARG A 139 -60.76 -33.40 -3.35
C ARG A 139 -60.83 -32.65 -4.69
N SER A 140 -61.08 -31.33 -4.66
CA SER A 140 -61.16 -30.51 -5.88
C SER A 140 -59.86 -29.79 -6.29
N SER A 141 -58.77 -29.80 -5.51
CA SER A 141 -57.66 -28.87 -5.76
C SER A 141 -56.21 -29.38 -5.66
N ASP A 142 -55.90 -30.68 -5.70
CA ASP A 142 -54.49 -31.12 -5.80
C ASP A 142 -54.29 -32.35 -6.70
N ILE A 143 -53.64 -32.12 -7.85
CA ILE A 143 -53.02 -33.13 -8.71
C ILE A 143 -51.51 -32.83 -8.75
N VAL A 144 -50.70 -33.82 -8.32
CA VAL A 144 -49.24 -33.99 -8.52
C VAL A 144 -48.30 -33.23 -7.56
N SER A 145 -47.63 -34.00 -6.69
CA SER A 145 -46.17 -34.23 -6.77
C SER A 145 -45.74 -35.18 -5.65
N GLU A 146 -45.44 -36.42 -6.01
CA GLU A 146 -44.87 -37.43 -5.12
C GLU A 146 -43.37 -37.13 -4.94
N GLY A 147 -43.07 -36.22 -4.02
CA GLY A 147 -41.71 -35.90 -3.57
C GLY A 147 -41.34 -36.73 -2.36
N VAL A 148 -40.46 -37.70 -2.54
CA VAL A 148 -39.88 -38.54 -1.47
C VAL A 148 -39.30 -37.66 -0.36
N ALA A 149 -39.92 -37.71 0.82
CA ALA A 149 -39.39 -37.08 2.03
C ALA A 149 -38.01 -37.67 2.37
N PRO A 150 -36.97 -36.86 2.66
CA PRO A 150 -35.74 -37.37 3.22
C PRO A 150 -36.04 -37.89 4.63
N LYS A 151 -35.72 -39.17 4.85
CA LYS A 151 -35.83 -39.81 6.17
C LYS A 151 -35.15 -38.92 7.22
N PRO A 152 -35.81 -38.58 8.35
CA PRO A 152 -35.13 -37.88 9.43
C PRO A 152 -33.99 -38.76 9.96
N LYS A 153 -32.78 -38.20 10.01
CA LYS A 153 -31.65 -38.80 10.72
C LYS A 153 -32.04 -38.95 12.18
N LYS A 154 -32.13 -40.20 12.61
CA LYS A 154 -32.53 -40.57 13.98
C LYS A 154 -31.26 -40.85 14.77
N ILE A 155 -30.86 -39.97 15.68
CA ILE A 155 -29.90 -40.32 16.73
C ILE A 155 -30.24 -39.50 17.98
N ILE A 156 -30.46 -40.19 19.09
CA ILE A 156 -29.84 -40.00 20.43
C ILE A 156 -30.24 -41.25 21.22
N GLY A 157 -29.25 -42.04 21.64
CA GLY A 157 -29.47 -43.28 22.39
C GLY A 157 -29.17 -43.10 23.87
N LYS A 158 -29.75 -43.99 24.70
CA LYS A 158 -29.46 -44.08 26.13
C LYS A 158 -28.46 -45.21 26.35
N MET A 159 -27.31 -44.92 26.94
CA MET A 159 -26.28 -45.92 27.25
C MET A 159 -26.25 -46.21 28.75
N LYS A 160 -26.70 -47.40 29.17
CA LYS A 160 -26.62 -47.85 30.55
C LYS A 160 -25.37 -48.71 30.75
N VAL A 161 -24.44 -48.26 31.58
CA VAL A 161 -23.14 -48.89 31.82
C VAL A 161 -23.05 -49.43 33.25
N GLN A 162 -22.50 -50.63 33.40
CA GLN A 162 -22.20 -51.27 34.69
C GLN A 162 -20.82 -51.94 34.65
N THR A 163 -19.97 -51.64 35.63
CA THR A 163 -18.64 -52.23 35.81
C THR A 163 -18.74 -53.52 36.62
N ARG A 164 -18.61 -54.68 35.96
CA ARG A 164 -18.84 -55.99 36.61
C ARG A 164 -17.61 -56.58 37.27
N LYS A 165 -16.50 -56.69 36.53
CA LYS A 165 -15.27 -57.33 37.02
C LYS A 165 -14.06 -56.63 36.43
N VAL A 166 -13.07 -56.31 37.25
CA VAL A 166 -11.76 -55.86 36.80
C VAL A 166 -10.78 -56.99 37.04
N LYS A 167 -10.05 -57.39 35.99
CA LYS A 167 -8.96 -58.35 36.08
C LYS A 167 -7.68 -57.63 35.71
N MET A 168 -6.88 -57.31 36.71
CA MET A 168 -5.51 -56.84 36.49
C MET A 168 -4.65 -58.04 36.11
N ALA A 169 -3.80 -57.88 35.11
CA ALA A 169 -3.01 -58.98 34.60
C ALA A 169 -1.86 -59.31 35.56
N ARG A 170 -2.07 -60.26 36.49
CA ARG A 170 -0.99 -61.04 37.13
C ARG A 170 -1.41 -62.50 37.31
N ASP A 171 -1.40 -63.23 36.21
CA ASP A 171 -0.62 -64.48 36.03
C ASP A 171 -0.87 -65.02 34.61
N PRO A 172 0.18 -65.28 33.80
CA PRO A 172 0.04 -65.90 32.49
C PRO A 172 0.12 -67.44 32.61
N PRO A 173 -0.52 -68.18 31.69
CA PRO A 173 0.15 -69.34 31.13
C PRO A 173 0.49 -69.05 29.68
N THR A 174 1.72 -69.37 29.30
CA THR A 174 2.23 -69.42 27.93
C THR A 174 2.47 -68.06 27.27
N GLY A 175 3.69 -67.55 27.49
CA GLY A 175 4.33 -66.60 26.57
C GLY A 175 4.71 -65.23 27.13
N CYS A 176 4.78 -65.06 28.45
CA CYS A 176 5.35 -63.89 29.16
C CYS A 176 6.19 -64.48 30.31
N SER A 177 7.30 -63.93 30.80
CA SER A 177 7.63 -62.53 31.06
C SER A 177 9.11 -62.46 31.47
N PHE A 178 9.88 -61.46 31.02
CA PHE A 178 11.05 -60.99 31.77
C PHE A 178 10.72 -59.64 32.42
N THR A 179 10.36 -59.77 33.69
CA THR A 179 10.59 -58.87 34.82
C THR A 179 11.34 -57.55 34.58
N SER A 180 10.67 -56.47 34.98
CA SER A 180 11.31 -55.27 35.53
C SER A 180 12.26 -55.63 36.67
N ILE A 181 13.52 -55.20 36.60
CA ILE A 181 14.34 -54.98 37.80
C ILE A 181 13.83 -53.68 38.45
N LYS A 182 13.20 -53.80 39.62
CA LYS A 182 13.18 -52.70 40.59
C LYS A 182 14.50 -52.71 41.35
N GLN A 183 15.01 -51.51 41.63
CA GLN A 183 15.58 -51.01 42.90
C GLN A 183 16.68 -49.98 42.62
N PRO A 184 17.07 -49.10 43.57
CA PRO A 184 16.39 -48.60 44.76
C PRO A 184 16.44 -47.05 44.85
N GLU A 185 15.78 -46.50 45.87
CA GLU A 185 16.02 -45.13 46.34
C GLU A 185 17.51 -44.90 46.64
N ILE A 186 18.10 -43.86 46.02
CA ILE A 186 19.44 -43.39 46.38
C ILE A 186 19.40 -41.86 46.56
N ASN A 187 19.68 -41.51 47.82
CA ASN A 187 20.01 -40.22 48.41
C ASN A 187 20.56 -39.14 47.43
N MET A 188 19.77 -38.09 47.25
CA MET A 188 19.91 -37.01 46.25
C MET A 188 21.14 -36.11 46.43
N GLU A 189 21.93 -36.24 47.50
CA GLU A 189 23.12 -35.41 47.71
C GLU A 189 24.38 -35.93 47.01
N SER A 190 24.44 -37.22 46.68
CA SER A 190 25.53 -37.77 45.85
C SER A 190 25.35 -37.46 44.35
N PHE A 191 24.12 -37.12 43.94
CA PHE A 191 23.75 -36.82 42.56
C PHE A 191 24.21 -35.42 42.12
N TRP A 192 24.17 -34.43 43.01
CA TRP A 192 24.64 -33.07 42.72
C TRP A 192 26.16 -32.97 42.60
N PHE A 193 26.92 -33.80 43.33
CA PHE A 193 28.38 -33.87 43.19
C PHE A 193 28.84 -34.65 41.95
N ARG A 194 28.00 -35.54 41.39
CA ARG A 194 28.29 -36.25 40.11
C ARG A 194 27.82 -35.50 38.87
N CYS A 195 26.75 -34.71 38.96
CA CYS A 195 26.29 -33.86 37.85
C CYS A 195 27.30 -32.74 37.50
N SER A 196 28.07 -32.24 38.46
CA SER A 196 29.13 -31.26 38.19
C SER A 196 30.32 -31.88 37.43
N LYS A 197 30.61 -33.17 37.65
CA LYS A 197 31.67 -33.94 36.95
C LYS A 197 31.23 -34.44 35.56
N LEU A 198 29.92 -34.59 35.33
CA LEU A 198 29.33 -34.90 34.02
C LEU A 198 29.29 -33.66 33.10
N LYS A 199 29.06 -32.47 33.67
CA LYS A 199 29.14 -31.18 32.94
C LYS A 199 30.56 -30.90 32.41
N SER A 200 31.61 -31.33 33.10
CA SER A 200 33.00 -31.17 32.62
C SER A 200 33.40 -32.19 31.53
N THR A 201 32.76 -33.37 31.46
CA THR A 201 33.02 -34.39 30.42
C THR A 201 32.18 -34.19 29.16
N LEU A 202 30.95 -33.69 29.28
CA LEU A 202 30.12 -33.32 28.12
C LEU A 202 30.67 -32.12 27.35
N HIS A 203 31.35 -31.17 28.03
CA HIS A 203 32.09 -30.10 27.35
C HIS A 203 33.29 -30.65 26.55
N SER A 204 33.95 -31.73 26.97
CA SER A 204 35.03 -32.36 26.19
C SER A 204 34.53 -33.17 24.98
N GLY A 205 33.32 -33.74 25.05
CA GLY A 205 32.69 -34.43 23.92
C GLY A 205 32.18 -33.49 22.83
N TRP A 206 31.63 -32.33 23.22
CA TRP A 206 31.15 -31.31 22.26
C TRP A 206 32.28 -30.59 21.49
N VAL A 207 33.51 -30.56 22.03
CA VAL A 207 34.69 -30.03 21.30
C VAL A 207 35.25 -31.03 20.28
N ALA A 208 34.96 -32.34 20.41
CA ALA A 208 35.38 -33.36 19.44
C ALA A 208 34.44 -33.47 18.22
N MET A 209 33.17 -33.06 18.33
CA MET A 209 32.20 -33.13 17.22
C MET A 209 32.20 -31.91 16.28
N ARG A 210 32.98 -30.85 16.59
CA ARG A 210 33.21 -29.69 15.70
C ARG A 210 34.35 -29.87 14.67
N LYS A 211 34.91 -31.08 14.53
CA LYS A 211 35.99 -31.37 13.58
C LYS A 211 35.72 -32.62 12.73
N VAL A 212 34.59 -32.69 12.02
CA VAL A 212 34.50 -33.51 10.80
C VAL A 212 33.56 -32.81 9.81
N ASN A 213 34.12 -32.12 8.82
CA ASN A 213 33.40 -31.62 7.64
C ASN A 213 33.19 -32.77 6.66
N PHE A 214 31.99 -32.95 6.09
CA PHE A 214 31.86 -33.40 4.69
C PHE A 214 30.63 -32.77 4.02
N ALA A 215 30.91 -31.98 2.98
CA ALA A 215 29.93 -31.41 2.07
C ALA A 215 29.31 -32.49 1.14
N PRO A 216 28.04 -32.35 0.72
CA PRO A 216 27.42 -33.31 -0.18
C PRO A 216 27.81 -33.01 -1.63
N ARG A 217 28.39 -33.98 -2.34
CA ARG A 217 28.45 -33.99 -3.80
C ARG A 217 27.56 -35.09 -4.35
N ILE A 218 26.58 -34.66 -5.14
CA ILE A 218 25.67 -35.49 -5.93
C ILE A 218 26.38 -35.94 -7.21
N PRO A 219 26.23 -37.20 -7.64
CA PRO A 219 26.31 -37.57 -9.04
C PRO A 219 24.89 -37.73 -9.63
N ALA A 220 24.73 -37.22 -10.85
CA ALA A 220 23.51 -37.25 -11.64
C ALA A 220 23.30 -38.62 -12.32
N ASN A 221 22.02 -38.96 -12.54
CA ASN A 221 21.47 -40.10 -13.28
C ASN A 221 21.39 -41.45 -12.55
N GLY A 222 20.23 -41.69 -11.93
CA GLY A 222 19.72 -42.99 -11.50
C GLY A 222 18.26 -42.87 -11.07
N SER A 223 17.39 -43.82 -11.45
CA SER A 223 15.95 -43.73 -11.22
C SER A 223 15.55 -43.75 -9.73
N PHE A 224 14.37 -43.21 -9.41
CA PHE A 224 13.83 -43.07 -8.04
C PHE A 224 13.68 -44.38 -7.24
N SER A 225 13.87 -45.57 -7.83
CA SER A 225 13.73 -46.85 -7.13
C SER A 225 15.00 -47.33 -6.40
N SER A 226 16.18 -46.73 -6.61
CA SER A 226 17.42 -47.16 -5.93
C SER A 226 17.74 -46.42 -4.62
N ARG A 227 17.04 -45.31 -4.33
CA ARG A 227 17.21 -44.54 -3.08
C ARG A 227 16.42 -45.07 -1.89
N SER A 228 15.32 -45.80 -2.11
CA SER A 228 14.51 -46.37 -1.03
C SER A 228 15.13 -47.64 -0.41
N LEU A 229 15.93 -48.39 -1.17
CA LEU A 229 16.56 -49.63 -0.73
C LEU A 229 17.78 -49.43 0.18
N ALA A 230 18.55 -48.36 -0.03
CA ALA A 230 19.69 -48.02 0.85
C ALA A 230 19.25 -47.61 2.26
N TYR A 231 18.08 -46.97 2.39
CA TYR A 231 17.50 -46.59 3.68
C TYR A 231 16.93 -47.80 4.46
N MET A 232 16.39 -48.80 3.75
CA MET A 232 15.99 -50.08 4.36
C MET A 232 17.17 -50.94 4.79
N HIS A 233 18.28 -50.95 4.05
CA HIS A 233 19.45 -51.78 4.40
C HIS A 233 20.22 -51.26 5.62
N ALA A 234 20.28 -49.94 5.84
CA ALA A 234 20.91 -49.36 7.03
C ALA A 234 20.11 -49.61 8.32
N SER A 235 18.77 -49.58 8.24
CA SER A 235 17.88 -49.83 9.38
C SER A 235 17.84 -51.30 9.80
N THR A 236 18.01 -52.23 8.85
CA THR A 236 18.01 -53.68 9.14
C THR A 236 19.31 -54.16 9.81
N GLN A 237 20.45 -53.50 9.58
CA GLN A 237 21.72 -53.85 10.23
C GLN A 237 21.85 -53.33 11.67
N TYR A 238 21.16 -52.24 12.02
CA TYR A 238 21.11 -51.74 13.40
C TYR A 238 20.30 -52.67 14.32
N ILE A 239 19.18 -53.21 13.84
CA ILE A 239 18.32 -54.12 14.60
C ILE A 239 18.98 -55.49 14.83
N LYS A 240 19.82 -55.97 13.90
CA LYS A 240 20.55 -57.24 14.04
C LYS A 240 21.76 -57.20 15.00
N GLN A 241 22.31 -56.02 15.30
CA GLN A 241 23.44 -55.92 16.26
C GLN A 241 22.99 -55.73 17.71
N VAL A 242 21.76 -55.28 17.96
CA VAL A 242 21.26 -55.09 19.33
C VAL A 242 20.58 -56.36 19.88
N SER A 243 20.13 -57.28 19.02
CA SER A 243 19.56 -58.57 19.45
C SER A 243 20.60 -59.65 19.82
N GLY A 244 21.90 -59.38 19.65
CA GLY A 244 22.98 -60.37 19.84
C GLY A 244 23.63 -60.40 21.23
N LEU A 245 23.35 -59.44 22.11
CA LEU A 245 24.09 -59.28 23.38
C LEU A 245 23.31 -59.63 24.65
N LEU A 246 22.09 -60.17 24.54
CA LEU A 246 21.22 -60.50 25.69
C LEU A 246 20.84 -61.99 25.79
N LYS A 247 21.74 -62.87 25.33
CA LYS A 247 21.69 -64.33 25.57
C LYS A 247 23.01 -64.80 26.18
N ILE A 248 23.22 -64.59 27.47
CA ILE A 248 24.05 -65.42 28.37
C ILE A 248 23.59 -65.04 29.80
N GLY A 249 23.05 -65.99 30.56
CA GLY A 249 22.85 -65.81 32.00
C GLY A 249 21.59 -66.40 32.63
N VAL A 250 21.30 -67.68 32.41
CA VAL A 250 20.47 -68.48 33.35
C VAL A 250 21.16 -69.81 33.58
N THR A 251 21.80 -69.98 34.75
CA THR A 251 21.99 -71.28 35.42
C THR A 251 22.36 -71.03 36.88
N SER A 252 21.43 -71.21 37.83
CA SER A 252 21.56 -72.25 38.86
C SER A 252 20.42 -72.20 39.89
N MET A 253 19.91 -73.40 40.18
CA MET A 253 19.29 -73.87 41.43
C MET A 253 17.81 -73.57 41.70
N CYS A 254 17.00 -74.61 41.43
CA CYS A 254 15.80 -74.95 42.19
C CYS A 254 16.13 -75.26 43.66
N ASN A 255 15.25 -74.87 44.59
CA ASN A 255 14.75 -75.76 45.65
C ASN A 255 13.56 -75.16 46.43
N ASN A 256 12.50 -75.98 46.51
CA ASN A 256 11.52 -76.16 47.59
C ASN A 256 10.62 -75.02 48.11
N GLY A 257 9.32 -75.35 48.15
CA GLY A 257 8.43 -75.02 49.28
C GLY A 257 7.17 -74.25 48.92
N SER A 258 6.07 -74.94 48.64
CA SER A 258 4.72 -74.42 48.93
C SER A 258 4.51 -74.48 50.46
N PRO A 259 3.82 -73.49 51.06
CA PRO A 259 2.37 -73.67 51.16
C PRO A 259 1.54 -72.38 50.98
N SER A 260 0.26 -72.64 50.72
CA SER A 260 -0.91 -71.78 50.60
C SER A 260 -1.03 -70.61 51.58
N TYR A 261 -1.50 -69.46 51.10
CA TYR A 261 -2.40 -68.56 51.84
C TYR A 261 -3.39 -67.85 50.90
N GLU A 262 -4.59 -67.65 51.42
CA GLU A 262 -5.78 -67.04 50.80
C GLU A 262 -5.53 -65.64 50.21
N ALA A 263 -6.07 -65.39 49.01
CA ALA A 263 -6.03 -64.08 48.36
C ALA A 263 -7.32 -63.29 48.63
N VAL A 264 -7.16 -62.17 49.34
CA VAL A 264 -8.16 -61.11 49.55
C VAL A 264 -8.44 -60.40 48.22
N GLN A 265 -9.72 -60.19 47.88
CA GLN A 265 -10.16 -59.46 46.68
C GLN A 265 -9.87 -57.96 46.81
N GLU A 266 -8.93 -57.44 46.02
CA GLU A 266 -8.71 -55.98 45.90
C GLU A 266 -9.90 -55.32 45.19
N THR A 267 -10.43 -54.24 45.78
CA THR A 267 -11.58 -53.50 45.24
C THR A 267 -11.10 -52.28 44.43
N TYR A 268 -11.31 -52.31 43.11
CA TYR A 268 -10.96 -51.21 42.20
C TYR A 268 -12.12 -50.21 42.03
N SER A 269 -11.80 -48.93 41.92
CA SER A 269 -12.75 -47.87 41.55
C SER A 269 -12.54 -47.45 40.10
N CYS A 270 -13.61 -47.14 39.38
CA CYS A 270 -13.59 -46.76 37.97
C CYS A 270 -14.23 -45.38 37.84
N LEU A 271 -13.55 -44.44 37.19
CA LEU A 271 -14.07 -43.12 36.84
C LEU A 271 -14.54 -43.15 35.38
N LEU A 272 -15.84 -42.99 35.14
CA LEU A 272 -16.43 -43.07 33.81
C LEU A 272 -16.83 -41.67 33.34
N ARG A 273 -16.48 -41.33 32.10
CA ARG A 273 -16.88 -40.08 31.44
C ARG A 273 -17.07 -40.26 29.94
N LEU A 274 -17.89 -39.41 29.35
CA LEU A 274 -17.98 -39.28 27.89
C LEU A 274 -16.83 -38.39 27.38
N LYS A 275 -16.55 -38.46 26.08
CA LYS A 275 -15.52 -37.64 25.44
C LYS A 275 -15.98 -36.19 25.34
N SER A 276 -17.29 -35.93 25.23
CA SER A 276 -17.89 -34.60 25.24
C SER A 276 -18.03 -33.96 26.63
N SER A 277 -18.01 -34.76 27.71
CA SER A 277 -18.15 -34.27 29.09
C SER A 277 -16.82 -33.77 29.70
N SER A 278 -16.91 -32.79 30.61
CA SER A 278 -15.76 -32.23 31.32
C SER A 278 -15.16 -33.22 32.34
N GLU A 279 -13.91 -33.04 32.76
CA GLU A 279 -13.28 -33.94 33.76
C GLU A 279 -13.94 -33.87 35.15
N GLU A 280 -14.69 -32.80 35.44
CA GLU A 280 -15.42 -32.60 36.70
C GLU A 280 -16.71 -33.44 36.78
N ASP A 281 -17.24 -33.90 35.64
CA ASP A 281 -18.48 -34.68 35.54
C ASP A 281 -18.27 -36.20 35.60
N ALA A 282 -17.05 -36.64 35.94
CA ALA A 282 -16.68 -38.04 35.90
C ALA A 282 -17.31 -38.85 37.05
N VAL A 283 -18.01 -39.93 36.71
CA VAL A 283 -18.76 -40.73 37.68
C VAL A 283 -17.90 -41.85 38.24
N ARG A 284 -17.75 -41.89 39.56
CA ARG A 284 -17.05 -42.98 40.25
C ARG A 284 -17.98 -44.17 40.47
N MET A 285 -17.57 -45.35 40.00
CA MET A 285 -18.26 -46.62 40.20
C MET A 285 -17.29 -47.67 40.75
N GLN A 286 -17.76 -48.54 41.64
CA GLN A 286 -16.92 -49.61 42.20
C GLN A 286 -17.06 -50.90 41.40
N ALA A 287 -15.95 -51.56 41.05
CA ALA A 287 -15.99 -52.79 40.26
C ALA A 287 -16.68 -53.92 41.03
N GLY A 288 -17.80 -54.44 40.49
CA GLY A 288 -18.56 -55.54 41.10
C GLY A 288 -19.66 -55.11 42.08
N SER A 289 -19.91 -53.80 42.27
CA SER A 289 -20.98 -53.28 43.16
C SER A 289 -22.39 -53.51 42.60
N GLY A 290 -22.51 -53.79 41.31
CA GLY A 290 -23.80 -53.88 40.63
C GLY A 290 -24.42 -52.52 40.30
N GLU A 291 -23.76 -51.40 40.65
CA GLU A 291 -24.20 -50.05 40.30
C GLU A 291 -24.27 -49.88 38.77
N THR A 292 -25.29 -49.17 38.30
CA THR A 292 -25.47 -48.87 36.88
C THR A 292 -25.58 -47.36 36.72
N HIS A 293 -24.77 -46.78 35.83
CA HIS A 293 -24.86 -45.36 35.48
C HIS A 293 -25.40 -45.21 34.05
N VAL A 294 -26.18 -44.15 33.81
CA VAL A 294 -26.76 -43.86 32.49
C VAL A 294 -26.03 -42.66 31.89
N PHE A 295 -25.48 -42.84 30.70
CA PHE A 295 -24.84 -41.81 29.90
C PHE A 295 -25.72 -41.47 28.69
N PHE A 296 -25.66 -40.20 28.27
CA PHE A 296 -26.37 -39.66 27.11
C PHE A 296 -25.33 -39.12 26.11
N PRO A 297 -24.86 -39.95 25.17
CA PRO A 297 -23.87 -39.52 24.17
C PRO A 297 -24.46 -38.52 23.16
N ASP A 298 -23.74 -37.42 22.89
CA ASP A 298 -24.18 -36.35 21.98
C ASP A 298 -24.12 -36.77 20.50
N SER A 299 -23.27 -37.75 20.17
CA SER A 299 -23.14 -38.31 18.82
C SER A 299 -22.57 -39.73 18.85
N ILE A 300 -22.62 -40.45 17.72
CA ILE A 300 -22.01 -41.78 17.57
C ILE A 300 -20.47 -41.76 17.76
N GLY A 301 -19.84 -40.58 17.68
CA GLY A 301 -18.40 -40.39 17.92
C GLY A 301 -18.03 -40.03 19.36
N ASP A 302 -18.99 -40.04 20.28
CA ASP A 302 -18.78 -39.73 21.70
C ASP A 302 -18.42 -41.00 22.49
N ASP A 303 -17.12 -41.35 22.44
CA ASP A 303 -16.58 -42.57 23.04
C ASP A 303 -16.64 -42.53 24.58
N LEU A 304 -16.92 -43.66 25.22
CA LEU A 304 -16.89 -43.80 26.66
C LEU A 304 -15.46 -44.02 27.15
N ILE A 305 -14.98 -43.13 28.01
CA ILE A 305 -13.65 -43.19 28.62
C ILE A 305 -13.79 -43.67 30.07
N ILE A 306 -13.05 -44.71 30.43
CA ILE A 306 -13.03 -45.26 31.80
C ILE A 306 -11.62 -45.26 32.33
N GLU A 307 -11.39 -44.57 33.44
CA GLU A 307 -10.13 -44.58 34.17
C GLU A 307 -10.24 -45.49 35.38
N VAL A 308 -9.36 -46.49 35.47
CA VAL A 308 -9.35 -47.44 36.57
C VAL A 308 -8.37 -46.98 37.63
N GLN A 309 -8.82 -46.88 38.88
CA GLN A 309 -8.05 -46.49 40.05
C GLN A 309 -8.10 -47.60 41.12
N ASP A 310 -7.05 -47.70 41.93
CA ASP A 310 -7.08 -48.59 43.10
C ASP A 310 -7.93 -48.03 44.25
N SER A 311 -8.01 -48.78 45.35
CA SER A 311 -8.68 -48.39 46.59
C SER A 311 -8.04 -47.17 47.30
N LYS A 312 -6.87 -46.70 46.84
CA LYS A 312 -6.14 -45.54 47.36
C LYS A 312 -6.20 -44.33 46.39
N GLY A 313 -6.88 -44.45 45.25
CA GLY A 313 -7.03 -43.39 44.24
C GLY A 313 -5.86 -43.27 43.25
N GLN A 314 -4.96 -44.25 43.19
CA GLN A 314 -3.85 -44.26 42.24
C GLN A 314 -4.34 -44.75 40.87
N TYR A 315 -4.00 -44.02 39.80
CA TYR A 315 -4.40 -44.33 38.42
C TYR A 315 -3.65 -45.55 37.85
N TYR A 316 -4.39 -46.54 37.33
CA TYR A 316 -3.87 -47.78 36.74
C TYR A 316 -3.89 -47.77 35.21
N GLY A 317 -4.88 -47.14 34.59
CA GLY A 317 -4.97 -47.06 33.14
C GLY A 317 -6.36 -46.65 32.66
N ARG A 318 -6.46 -46.42 31.35
CA ARG A 318 -7.64 -45.94 30.65
C ARG A 318 -8.16 -46.98 29.68
N VAL A 319 -9.47 -47.04 29.56
CA VAL A 319 -10.22 -47.82 28.58
C VAL A 319 -11.00 -46.82 27.73
N VAL A 320 -11.02 -47.01 26.42
CA VAL A 320 -11.86 -46.25 25.50
C VAL A 320 -12.79 -47.23 24.80
N ALA A 321 -14.08 -47.17 25.11
CA ALA A 321 -15.10 -47.99 24.49
C ALA A 321 -15.78 -47.17 23.37
N GLN A 322 -15.51 -47.55 22.12
CA GLN A 322 -16.03 -46.84 20.95
C GLN A 322 -17.51 -47.14 20.75
N LEU A 323 -18.33 -46.09 20.70
CA LEU A 323 -19.78 -46.24 20.63
C LEU A 323 -20.23 -46.89 19.31
N ALA A 324 -19.52 -46.62 18.21
CA ALA A 324 -19.75 -47.25 16.91
C ALA A 324 -19.57 -48.79 16.93
N ALA A 325 -18.64 -49.31 17.74
CA ALA A 325 -18.41 -50.75 17.87
C ALA A 325 -19.50 -51.44 18.73
N ILE A 326 -20.15 -50.69 19.62
CA ILE A 326 -21.19 -51.19 20.52
C ILE A 326 -22.55 -51.28 19.79
N THR A 327 -22.76 -50.47 18.75
CA THR A 327 -24.00 -50.47 17.95
C THR A 327 -24.10 -51.62 16.95
N ASP A 328 -23.00 -52.25 16.56
CA ASP A 328 -22.96 -53.26 15.50
C ASP A 328 -23.32 -54.69 15.97
N GLU A 329 -23.24 -55.02 17.27
CA GLU A 329 -23.58 -56.33 17.85
C GLU A 329 -24.49 -56.23 19.10
N PRO A 330 -25.82 -56.09 18.95
CA PRO A 330 -26.75 -55.89 20.07
C PRO A 330 -27.08 -57.15 20.90
N SER A 331 -26.57 -58.33 20.51
CA SER A 331 -26.95 -59.61 21.12
C SER A 331 -26.13 -60.00 22.37
N ASP A 332 -25.01 -59.32 22.66
CA ASP A 332 -24.19 -59.61 23.84
C ASP A 332 -23.90 -58.32 24.63
N ASN A 333 -24.69 -58.04 25.68
CA ASN A 333 -24.57 -56.78 26.41
C ASN A 333 -23.37 -56.75 27.38
N VAL A 334 -22.48 -57.76 27.40
CA VAL A 334 -21.34 -57.87 28.32
C VAL A 334 -20.03 -58.08 27.55
N HIS A 335 -19.11 -57.11 27.61
CA HIS A 335 -17.84 -57.18 26.88
C HIS A 335 -16.62 -57.00 27.80
N TRP A 336 -15.52 -57.69 27.46
CA TRP A 336 -14.21 -57.46 28.09
C TRP A 336 -13.42 -56.42 27.29
N TRP A 337 -13.10 -55.30 27.94
CA TRP A 337 -12.33 -54.21 27.38
C TRP A 337 -10.92 -54.19 27.96
N SER A 338 -9.93 -53.96 27.11
CA SER A 338 -8.52 -53.85 27.48
C SER A 338 -8.23 -52.51 28.14
N ILE A 339 -7.56 -52.52 29.31
CA ILE A 339 -7.09 -51.33 30.04
C ILE A 339 -5.67 -51.02 29.56
N TYR A 340 -5.43 -49.79 29.12
CA TYR A 340 -4.13 -49.33 28.63
C TYR A 340 -3.53 -48.22 29.52
N HIS A 341 -2.21 -48.23 29.72
CA HIS A 341 -1.51 -47.14 30.42
C HIS A 341 -0.98 -46.11 29.40
N GLU A 342 -1.46 -44.87 29.47
CA GLU A 342 -0.98 -43.76 28.63
C GLU A 342 0.17 -43.02 29.34
N PRO A 343 1.24 -42.57 28.64
CA PRO A 343 1.41 -42.46 27.18
C PRO A 343 2.03 -43.68 26.47
N GLU A 344 2.38 -44.74 27.21
CA GLU A 344 3.15 -45.89 26.69
C GLU A 344 2.28 -46.97 26.00
N HIS A 345 0.94 -46.83 26.02
CA HIS A 345 -0.05 -47.77 25.46
C HIS A 345 0.14 -49.24 25.93
N GLU A 346 0.62 -49.45 27.16
CA GLU A 346 0.83 -50.80 27.71
C GLU A 346 -0.48 -51.42 28.20
N LEU A 347 -0.77 -52.68 27.85
CA LEU A 347 -1.97 -53.41 28.31
C LEU A 347 -1.84 -53.82 29.79
N VAL A 348 -2.57 -53.16 30.68
CA VAL A 348 -2.48 -53.33 32.16
C VAL A 348 -3.48 -54.35 32.70
N GLY A 349 -4.58 -54.58 31.99
CA GLY A 349 -5.62 -55.49 32.44
C GLY A 349 -6.83 -55.54 31.50
N ARG A 350 -7.90 -56.18 31.96
CA ARG A 350 -9.20 -56.15 31.28
C ARG A 350 -10.32 -55.84 32.26
N ILE A 351 -11.27 -55.02 31.83
CA ILE A 351 -12.50 -54.72 32.56
C ILE A 351 -13.70 -55.32 31.84
N GLN A 352 -14.60 -55.96 32.58
CA GLN A 352 -15.86 -56.46 32.07
C GLN A 352 -16.93 -55.39 32.29
N LEU A 353 -17.48 -54.89 31.20
CA LEU A 353 -18.54 -53.89 31.20
C LEU A 353 -19.84 -54.53 30.68
N TYR A 354 -20.93 -54.28 31.39
CA TYR A 354 -22.26 -54.45 30.83
C TYR A 354 -22.68 -53.09 30.24
N ILE A 355 -22.85 -53.03 28.92
CA ILE A 355 -23.30 -51.82 28.22
C ILE A 355 -24.58 -52.19 27.47
N ASN A 356 -25.70 -51.59 27.88
CA ASN A 356 -26.96 -51.70 27.16
C ASN A 356 -27.24 -50.35 26.48
N TYR A 357 -27.18 -50.35 25.15
CA TYR A 357 -27.48 -49.19 24.33
C TYR A 357 -28.87 -49.34 23.73
N SER A 358 -29.81 -48.52 24.20
CA SER A 358 -31.19 -48.51 23.72
C SER A 358 -31.47 -47.24 22.92
N THR A 359 -32.00 -47.40 21.70
CA THR A 359 -32.41 -46.30 20.82
C THR A 359 -33.94 -46.20 20.73
N ILE A 360 -34.66 -46.14 21.86
CA ILE A 360 -36.11 -45.87 21.83
C ILE A 360 -36.53 -44.98 23.00
N VAL A 361 -37.33 -43.97 22.62
CA VAL A 361 -38.29 -43.18 23.38
C VAL A 361 -39.00 -44.05 24.40
N ASP A 362 -38.77 -43.78 25.68
CA ASP A 362 -39.68 -44.21 26.74
C ASP A 362 -40.09 -42.96 27.50
N GLU A 363 -41.35 -42.59 27.31
CA GLU A 363 -42.02 -41.52 28.04
C GLU A 363 -42.03 -41.86 29.54
N ASN A 364 -41.92 -40.82 30.37
CA ASN A 364 -42.16 -40.84 31.80
C ASN A 364 -41.09 -41.49 32.70
N SER A 365 -40.05 -40.71 33.03
CA SER A 365 -39.76 -40.39 34.44
C SER A 365 -38.69 -39.30 34.54
N HIS A 366 -39.10 -38.17 35.11
CA HIS A 366 -38.35 -36.94 35.38
C HIS A 366 -36.93 -37.13 35.94
N LEU A 367 -35.95 -36.45 35.34
CA LEU A 367 -34.80 -35.84 36.04
C LEU A 367 -34.54 -34.44 35.45
N LYS A 368 -34.37 -33.50 36.37
CA LYS A 368 -34.39 -32.05 36.20
C LYS A 368 -33.17 -31.53 35.43
N CYS A 369 -33.31 -31.29 34.14
CA CYS A 369 -32.70 -30.17 33.39
C CYS A 369 -33.36 -30.08 31.99
N GLY A 370 -34.68 -30.15 31.94
CA GLY A 370 -35.45 -30.03 30.70
C GLY A 370 -35.96 -28.61 30.55
N SER A 371 -35.88 -28.07 29.33
CA SER A 371 -36.58 -26.87 28.90
C SER A 371 -37.99 -26.81 29.49
N ILE A 372 -38.34 -25.68 30.09
CA ILE A 372 -39.69 -25.37 30.57
C ILE A 372 -40.64 -25.56 29.37
N ALA A 373 -41.68 -26.39 29.50
CA ALA A 373 -42.57 -26.76 28.38
C ALA A 373 -43.13 -25.52 27.64
N GLU A 374 -43.31 -24.44 28.39
CA GLU A 374 -43.77 -23.12 27.97
C GLU A 374 -42.75 -22.42 27.04
N THR A 375 -41.44 -22.56 27.28
CA THR A 375 -40.38 -22.01 26.39
C THR A 375 -40.30 -22.75 25.07
N VAL A 376 -40.50 -24.07 25.09
CA VAL A 376 -40.56 -24.89 23.86
C VAL A 376 -41.78 -24.53 23.03
N ALA A 377 -42.93 -24.37 23.69
CA ALA A 377 -44.15 -23.97 23.02
C ALA A 377 -44.07 -22.56 22.43
N TYR A 378 -43.43 -21.63 23.16
CA TYR A 378 -43.13 -20.29 22.67
C TYR A 378 -42.19 -20.30 21.46
N ASP A 379 -41.09 -21.07 21.52
CA ASP A 379 -40.12 -21.17 20.41
C ASP A 379 -40.84 -21.62 19.13
N LEU A 380 -41.70 -22.64 19.22
CA LEU A 380 -42.44 -23.13 18.06
C LEU A 380 -43.50 -22.14 17.54
N LEU A 381 -44.25 -21.49 18.43
CA LEU A 381 -45.19 -20.42 18.04
C LEU A 381 -44.45 -19.29 17.32
N LEU A 382 -43.27 -18.90 17.81
CA LEU A 382 -42.47 -17.87 17.20
C LEU A 382 -42.01 -18.25 15.78
N GLU A 383 -41.56 -19.49 15.58
CA GLU A 383 -41.20 -19.99 14.25
C GLU A 383 -42.40 -20.00 13.29
N VAL A 384 -43.56 -20.42 13.78
CA VAL A 384 -44.80 -20.43 12.98
C VAL A 384 -45.17 -19.01 12.56
N ALA A 385 -45.13 -18.06 13.50
CA ALA A 385 -45.38 -16.65 13.21
C ALA A 385 -44.39 -16.10 12.17
N MET A 386 -43.10 -16.42 12.29
CA MET A 386 -42.07 -16.02 11.33
C MET A 386 -42.28 -16.64 9.94
N LYS A 387 -42.66 -17.92 9.86
CA LYS A 387 -42.96 -18.61 8.59
C LYS A 387 -44.17 -18.00 7.88
N VAL A 388 -45.27 -17.78 8.60
CA VAL A 388 -46.50 -17.19 8.05
C VAL A 388 -46.25 -15.76 7.55
N GLN A 389 -45.43 -14.99 8.25
CA GLN A 389 -45.11 -13.61 7.86
C GLN A 389 -43.95 -13.49 6.87
N ARG A 390 -43.41 -14.61 6.36
CA ARG A 390 -42.26 -14.65 5.44
C ARG A 390 -41.06 -13.84 5.96
N PHE A 391 -40.72 -14.07 7.23
CA PHE A 391 -39.55 -13.47 7.86
C PHE A 391 -38.28 -13.82 7.07
N GLN A 392 -37.54 -12.79 6.66
CA GLN A 392 -36.35 -12.91 5.82
C GLN A 392 -35.47 -11.66 5.98
N GLN A 393 -34.30 -11.64 5.32
CA GLN A 393 -33.45 -10.45 5.25
C GLN A 393 -34.28 -9.19 4.89
N ARG A 394 -34.07 -8.08 5.62
CA ARG A 394 -34.80 -6.78 5.51
C ARG A 394 -36.28 -6.79 5.95
N HIS A 395 -36.86 -7.95 6.23
CA HIS A 395 -38.21 -8.10 6.81
C HIS A 395 -38.10 -8.72 8.22
N LEU A 396 -37.54 -7.94 9.13
CA LEU A 396 -37.10 -8.39 10.45
C LEU A 396 -38.10 -8.15 11.57
N LEU A 397 -39.32 -7.67 11.27
CA LEU A 397 -40.33 -7.32 12.28
C LEU A 397 -41.59 -8.17 12.09
N LEU A 398 -42.14 -8.65 13.20
CA LEU A 398 -43.49 -9.22 13.21
C LEU A 398 -44.52 -8.10 13.28
N HIS A 399 -45.64 -8.28 12.57
CA HIS A 399 -46.72 -7.30 12.49
C HIS A 399 -48.10 -7.91 12.80
N GLY A 400 -49.09 -7.06 13.11
CA GLY A 400 -50.49 -7.48 13.19
C GLY A 400 -50.80 -8.58 14.22
N PRO A 401 -51.80 -9.46 13.94
CA PRO A 401 -52.29 -10.44 14.90
C PRO A 401 -51.25 -11.44 15.41
N TRP A 402 -50.28 -11.84 14.58
CA TRP A 402 -49.24 -12.78 15.02
C TRP A 402 -48.22 -12.16 15.98
N LYS A 403 -47.93 -10.85 15.84
CA LYS A 403 -47.13 -10.12 16.84
C LYS A 403 -47.84 -10.10 18.19
N TRP A 404 -49.14 -9.81 18.17
CA TRP A 404 -49.99 -9.85 19.36
C TRP A 404 -49.95 -11.24 20.00
N LEU A 405 -50.21 -12.30 19.22
CA LEU A 405 -50.28 -13.68 19.72
C LEU A 405 -48.98 -14.11 20.42
N VAL A 406 -47.82 -13.85 19.81
CA VAL A 406 -46.50 -14.17 20.39
C VAL A 406 -46.27 -13.38 21.69
N THR A 407 -46.64 -12.10 21.73
CA THR A 407 -46.44 -11.23 22.90
C THR A 407 -47.34 -11.63 24.07
N GLU A 408 -48.62 -11.85 23.80
CA GLU A 408 -49.59 -12.30 24.81
C GLU A 408 -49.29 -13.70 25.32
N PHE A 409 -48.82 -14.60 24.44
CA PHE A 409 -48.41 -15.95 24.85
C PHE A 409 -47.31 -15.90 25.91
N ALA A 410 -46.27 -15.08 25.69
CA ALA A 410 -45.19 -14.93 26.65
C ALA A 410 -45.68 -14.39 27.99
N SER A 411 -46.54 -13.37 27.98
CA SER A 411 -47.14 -12.78 29.19
C SER A 411 -48.00 -13.78 29.95
N TYR A 412 -48.89 -14.50 29.25
CA TYR A 412 -49.86 -15.41 29.84
C TYR A 412 -49.22 -16.67 30.43
N TYR A 413 -48.23 -17.25 29.74
CA TYR A 413 -47.52 -18.46 30.19
C TYR A 413 -46.24 -18.17 30.99
N GLY A 414 -45.94 -16.91 31.29
CA GLY A 414 -44.83 -16.52 32.17
C GLY A 414 -43.44 -16.73 31.55
N VAL A 415 -43.32 -16.64 30.24
CA VAL A 415 -42.01 -16.68 29.55
C VAL A 415 -41.28 -15.36 29.80
N SER A 416 -40.03 -15.45 30.26
CA SER A 416 -39.20 -14.27 30.57
C SER A 416 -39.08 -13.33 29.36
N ASP A 417 -39.30 -12.04 29.59
CA ASP A 417 -39.07 -10.99 28.58
C ASP A 417 -37.63 -11.03 28.01
N ALA A 418 -36.62 -11.37 28.82
CA ALA A 418 -35.25 -11.51 28.33
C ALA A 418 -35.11 -12.72 27.40
N TYR A 419 -35.71 -13.86 27.75
CA TYR A 419 -35.76 -15.05 26.90
C TYR A 419 -36.46 -14.77 25.56
N THR A 420 -37.63 -14.12 25.56
CA THR A 420 -38.36 -13.82 24.32
C THR A 420 -37.54 -12.97 23.36
N LYS A 421 -36.85 -11.94 23.86
CA LYS A 421 -35.96 -11.06 23.08
C LYS A 421 -34.74 -11.79 22.57
N LEU A 422 -34.07 -12.58 23.40
CA LEU A 422 -32.90 -13.38 23.02
C LEU A 422 -33.25 -14.41 21.96
N ARG A 423 -34.38 -15.12 22.11
CA ARG A 423 -34.85 -16.10 21.12
C ARG A 423 -35.26 -15.43 19.81
N TYR A 424 -35.92 -14.27 19.86
CA TYR A 424 -36.21 -13.50 18.66
C TYR A 424 -34.93 -13.09 17.93
N LEU A 425 -33.98 -12.59 18.71
CA LEU A 425 -32.69 -12.12 18.21
C LEU A 425 -31.85 -13.25 17.61
N SER A 426 -31.90 -14.48 18.13
CA SER A 426 -31.19 -15.60 17.52
C SER A 426 -31.62 -15.84 16.06
N TYR A 427 -32.92 -15.70 15.75
CA TYR A 427 -33.39 -15.82 14.36
C TYR A 427 -33.08 -14.57 13.52
N VAL A 428 -33.12 -13.37 14.11
CA VAL A 428 -32.68 -12.13 13.43
C VAL A 428 -31.21 -12.25 13.01
N MET A 429 -30.35 -12.72 13.91
CA MET A 429 -28.91 -12.84 13.65
C MET A 429 -28.56 -13.90 12.59
N GLU A 430 -29.38 -14.96 12.45
CA GLU A 430 -29.23 -15.93 11.36
C GLU A 430 -29.44 -15.34 9.96
N VAL A 431 -30.17 -14.22 9.83
CA VAL A 431 -30.42 -13.51 8.57
C VAL A 431 -29.87 -12.09 8.56
N ALA A 432 -29.07 -11.71 9.58
CA ALA A 432 -28.63 -10.35 9.77
C ALA A 432 -27.71 -9.88 8.63
N THR A 433 -27.95 -8.65 8.19
CA THR A 433 -27.19 -7.96 7.15
C THR A 433 -26.61 -6.65 7.71
N PRO A 434 -25.47 -6.17 7.20
CA PRO A 434 -24.81 -4.95 7.67
C PRO A 434 -25.56 -3.68 7.22
N THR A 435 -26.82 -3.54 7.65
CA THR A 435 -27.75 -2.47 7.28
C THR A 435 -28.25 -1.73 8.54
N ALA A 436 -28.59 -0.46 8.40
CA ALA A 436 -28.97 0.39 9.54
C ALA A 436 -30.22 -0.12 10.27
N ASP A 437 -31.21 -0.61 9.52
CA ASP A 437 -32.44 -1.20 10.04
C ASP A 437 -32.19 -2.46 10.87
N CYS A 438 -31.34 -3.36 10.38
CA CYS A 438 -30.97 -4.58 11.08
C CYS A 438 -30.17 -4.30 12.35
N LEU A 439 -29.10 -3.50 12.26
CA LEU A 439 -28.23 -3.20 13.39
C LEU A 439 -28.95 -2.38 14.47
N GLY A 440 -29.85 -1.47 14.06
CA GLY A 440 -30.72 -0.73 14.98
C GLY A 440 -31.64 -1.66 15.75
N LEU A 441 -32.31 -2.62 15.07
CA LEU A 441 -33.17 -3.60 15.71
C LEU A 441 -32.40 -4.49 16.70
N VAL A 442 -31.21 -4.96 16.32
CA VAL A 442 -30.33 -5.77 17.18
C VAL A 442 -29.97 -5.00 18.45
N HIS A 443 -29.57 -3.73 18.32
CA HIS A 443 -29.28 -2.86 19.45
C HIS A 443 -30.50 -2.68 20.37
N ASP A 444 -31.67 -2.40 19.82
CA ASP A 444 -32.89 -2.14 20.59
C ASP A 444 -33.38 -3.37 21.37
N LEU A 445 -33.15 -4.57 20.84
CA LEU A 445 -33.47 -5.83 21.51
C LEU A 445 -32.45 -6.22 22.60
N LEU A 446 -31.16 -5.92 22.40
CA LEU A 446 -30.09 -6.26 23.34
C LEU A 446 -29.99 -5.31 24.53
N LEU A 447 -30.17 -4.01 24.30
CA LEU A 447 -30.06 -2.98 25.33
C LEU A 447 -30.83 -3.32 26.62
N PRO A 448 -32.14 -3.65 26.59
CA PRO A 448 -32.88 -3.97 27.81
C PRO A 448 -32.42 -5.28 28.49
N VAL A 449 -31.90 -6.25 27.72
CA VAL A 449 -31.41 -7.52 28.26
C VAL A 449 -30.12 -7.32 29.07
N LEU A 450 -29.19 -6.53 28.53
CA LEU A 450 -27.91 -6.24 29.18
C LEU A 450 -28.07 -5.35 30.42
N MET A 451 -28.97 -4.35 30.38
CA MET A 451 -29.26 -3.53 31.56
C MET A 451 -29.83 -4.34 32.74
N LYS A 452 -30.60 -5.40 32.45
CA LYS A 452 -31.17 -6.31 33.46
C LYS A 452 -30.12 -7.23 34.08
N GLY A 453 -29.14 -7.68 33.28
CA GLY A 453 -27.99 -8.47 33.76
C GLY A 453 -27.07 -7.67 34.70
N SER A 454 -26.93 -6.36 34.51
CA SER A 454 -26.14 -5.48 35.39
C SER A 454 -26.86 -5.06 36.68
N SER A 455 -28.20 -5.19 36.76
CA SER A 455 -29.00 -4.71 37.89
C SER A 455 -29.93 -5.79 38.47
N ARG A 456 -29.38 -6.63 39.36
CA ARG A 456 -30.10 -7.54 40.27
C ARG A 456 -31.05 -8.59 39.65
N GLY A 457 -30.98 -8.88 38.36
CA GLY A 457 -31.62 -10.06 37.75
C GLY A 457 -30.58 -10.96 37.11
N VAL A 458 -30.21 -12.07 37.75
CA VAL A 458 -29.33 -13.08 37.15
C VAL A 458 -30.10 -13.73 36.00
N LEU A 459 -29.65 -13.56 34.76
CA LEU A 459 -30.17 -14.28 33.60
C LEU A 459 -30.08 -15.79 33.86
N SER A 460 -31.06 -16.55 33.41
CA SER A 460 -31.04 -18.02 33.50
C SER A 460 -29.87 -18.61 32.70
N HIS A 461 -29.47 -19.85 32.99
CA HIS A 461 -28.41 -20.52 32.22
C HIS A 461 -28.75 -20.62 30.72
N GLN A 462 -30.02 -20.85 30.38
CA GLN A 462 -30.47 -20.89 28.99
C GLN A 462 -30.37 -19.53 28.31
N GLU A 463 -30.77 -18.44 28.98
CA GLU A 463 -30.63 -17.08 28.47
C GLU A 463 -29.15 -16.70 28.30
N ASN A 464 -28.28 -17.01 29.25
CA ASN A 464 -26.83 -16.74 29.12
C ASN A 464 -26.19 -17.50 27.97
N ARG A 465 -26.61 -18.74 27.71
CA ARG A 465 -26.11 -19.50 26.56
C ARG A 465 -26.51 -18.83 25.24
N ILE A 466 -27.79 -18.47 25.09
CA ILE A 466 -28.28 -17.80 23.87
C ILE A 466 -27.59 -16.43 23.71
N LEU A 467 -27.40 -15.69 24.81
CA LEU A 467 -26.70 -14.40 24.79
C LEU A 467 -25.25 -14.57 24.30
N GLY A 468 -24.50 -15.57 24.77
CA GLY A 468 -23.14 -15.83 24.30
C GLY A 468 -23.08 -16.18 22.81
N GLU A 469 -24.01 -16.99 22.31
CA GLU A 469 -24.11 -17.31 20.87
C GLU A 469 -24.42 -16.05 20.03
N ILE A 470 -25.27 -15.16 20.55
CA ILE A 470 -25.61 -13.88 19.91
C ILE A 470 -24.43 -12.90 19.95
N GLU A 471 -23.70 -12.82 21.06
CA GLU A 471 -22.48 -12.01 21.20
C GLU A 471 -21.47 -12.34 20.11
N ASP A 472 -21.18 -13.62 19.90
CA ASP A 472 -20.28 -14.08 18.83
C ASP A 472 -20.78 -13.69 17.44
N GLN A 473 -22.09 -13.77 17.18
CA GLN A 473 -22.67 -13.38 15.89
C GLN A 473 -22.67 -11.86 15.69
N VAL A 474 -22.89 -11.09 16.77
CA VAL A 474 -22.81 -9.62 16.74
C VAL A 474 -21.37 -9.17 16.46
N GLU A 475 -20.38 -9.81 17.07
CA GLU A 475 -18.98 -9.53 16.80
C GLU A 475 -18.60 -9.79 15.34
N GLN A 476 -19.13 -10.87 14.74
CA GLN A 476 -18.92 -11.17 13.32
C GLN A 476 -19.53 -10.12 12.40
N ILE A 477 -20.76 -9.65 12.68
CA ILE A 477 -21.38 -8.61 11.84
C ILE A 477 -20.72 -7.24 12.04
N LEU A 478 -20.30 -6.89 13.26
CA LEU A 478 -19.54 -5.67 13.52
C LEU A 478 -18.20 -5.67 12.78
N ALA A 479 -17.47 -6.79 12.80
CA ALA A 479 -16.26 -6.97 12.00
C ALA A 479 -16.56 -6.78 10.51
N LEU A 480 -17.64 -7.40 9.99
CA LEU A 480 -18.06 -7.24 8.60
C LEU A 480 -18.35 -5.77 8.24
N VAL A 481 -19.04 -5.03 9.10
CA VAL A 481 -19.37 -3.61 8.90
C VAL A 481 -18.11 -2.75 8.89
N PHE A 482 -17.30 -2.82 9.95
CA PHE A 482 -16.13 -1.96 10.10
C PHE A 482 -15.01 -2.29 9.11
N GLU A 483 -14.81 -3.56 8.75
CA GLU A 483 -13.83 -3.96 7.73
C GLU A 483 -14.25 -3.56 6.30
N ASN A 484 -15.51 -3.16 6.09
CA ASN A 484 -16.06 -2.83 4.77
C ASN A 484 -16.82 -1.50 4.74
N TYR A 485 -16.54 -0.56 5.66
CA TYR A 485 -17.31 0.67 5.83
C TYR A 485 -17.52 1.54 4.56
N LYS A 486 -16.60 1.49 3.58
CA LYS A 486 -16.73 2.19 2.27
C LYS A 486 -17.55 1.43 1.22
N SER A 487 -17.94 0.20 1.51
CA SER A 487 -18.60 -0.74 0.60
C SER A 487 -19.98 -1.18 1.12
N LEU A 488 -20.46 -0.53 2.18
CA LEU A 488 -21.80 -0.72 2.71
C LEU A 488 -22.81 -0.01 1.80
N ASP A 489 -23.90 -0.69 1.52
CA ASP A 489 -24.99 -0.15 0.72
C ASP A 489 -26.34 -0.57 1.27
N GLU A 490 -27.17 0.43 1.54
CA GLU A 490 -28.54 0.22 2.01
C GLU A 490 -29.48 -0.21 0.89
N SER A 491 -29.17 0.00 -0.38
CA SER A 491 -30.08 -0.43 -1.47
C SER A 491 -29.96 -1.93 -1.76
N SER A 492 -28.82 -2.53 -1.46
CA SER A 492 -28.53 -3.93 -1.65
C SER A 492 -29.20 -4.83 -0.59
N PRO A 493 -29.79 -5.97 -0.99
CA PRO A 493 -30.37 -6.92 -0.04
C PRO A 493 -29.33 -7.57 0.87
N SER A 494 -28.04 -7.59 0.47
CA SER A 494 -26.93 -8.10 1.29
C SER A 494 -26.32 -7.06 2.21
N GLY A 495 -26.72 -5.78 2.10
CA GLY A 495 -26.09 -4.65 2.80
C GLY A 495 -24.71 -4.25 2.26
N MET A 496 -24.25 -4.86 1.17
CA MET A 496 -22.92 -4.64 0.60
C MET A 496 -23.00 -4.39 -0.92
N LEU A 497 -22.05 -3.60 -1.42
CA LEU A 497 -21.84 -3.42 -2.86
C LEU A 497 -21.18 -4.66 -3.48
N ASP A 498 -21.78 -5.20 -4.53
CA ASP A 498 -21.25 -6.37 -5.26
C ASP A 498 -20.07 -6.00 -6.19
N VAL A 499 -19.98 -4.73 -6.61
CA VAL A 499 -18.93 -4.23 -7.51
C VAL A 499 -17.97 -3.32 -6.76
N PHE A 500 -16.67 -3.42 -7.09
CA PHE A 500 -15.68 -2.49 -6.56
C PHE A 500 -15.86 -1.10 -7.19
N VAL A 501 -16.26 -0.14 -6.36
CA VAL A 501 -16.48 1.26 -6.75
C VAL A 501 -15.45 2.14 -6.03
N PRO A 502 -14.99 3.25 -6.66
CA PRO A 502 -14.21 4.27 -5.97
C PRO A 502 -14.88 4.74 -4.68
N ALA A 503 -14.07 5.07 -3.68
CA ALA A 503 -14.59 5.53 -2.39
C ALA A 503 -15.44 6.79 -2.55
N ILE A 504 -16.60 6.78 -1.89
CA ILE A 504 -17.49 7.93 -1.75
C ILE A 504 -17.26 8.51 -0.35
N GLY A 505 -17.11 9.82 -0.22
CA GLY A 505 -16.85 10.51 1.05
C GLY A 505 -18.02 10.56 2.04
N ASN A 506 -19.03 9.69 1.88
CA ASN A 506 -20.22 9.68 2.72
C ASN A 506 -20.20 8.50 3.68
N ALA A 507 -20.45 8.75 4.96
CA ALA A 507 -20.61 7.68 5.94
C ALA A 507 -21.89 6.89 5.64
N ALA A 508 -21.75 5.56 5.54
CA ALA A 508 -22.89 4.70 5.33
C ALA A 508 -23.85 4.75 6.55
N PRO A 509 -25.19 4.74 6.34
CA PRO A 509 -26.15 4.80 7.43
C PRO A 509 -25.97 3.69 8.48
N ALA A 510 -25.52 2.50 8.08
CA ALA A 510 -25.24 1.37 8.97
C ALA A 510 -24.09 1.63 9.97
N LEU A 511 -23.21 2.61 9.72
CA LEU A 511 -22.03 2.85 10.57
C LEU A 511 -22.41 3.40 11.95
N GLU A 512 -23.42 4.28 12.04
CA GLU A 512 -23.84 4.85 13.32
C GLU A 512 -24.47 3.79 14.25
N PRO A 513 -25.44 2.95 13.81
CA PRO A 513 -25.94 1.83 14.61
C PRO A 513 -24.83 0.83 14.99
N ALA A 514 -23.87 0.57 14.09
CA ALA A 514 -22.75 -0.33 14.39
C ALA A 514 -21.86 0.21 15.51
N VAL A 515 -21.55 1.51 15.52
CA VAL A 515 -20.80 2.14 16.61
C VAL A 515 -21.57 2.02 17.91
N LYS A 516 -22.88 2.33 17.93
CA LYS A 516 -23.73 2.19 19.13
C LYS A 516 -23.73 0.75 19.66
N LEU A 517 -23.89 -0.24 18.79
CA LEU A 517 -23.85 -1.65 19.15
C LEU A 517 -22.46 -2.08 19.67
N TYR A 518 -21.37 -1.57 19.08
CA TYR A 518 -20.01 -1.79 19.58
C TYR A 518 -19.82 -1.22 20.99
N THR A 519 -20.36 -0.03 21.26
CA THR A 519 -20.30 0.60 22.60
C THR A 519 -21.08 -0.15 23.67
N LEU A 520 -22.03 -0.99 23.26
CA LEU A 520 -22.87 -1.77 24.18
C LEU A 520 -22.11 -2.97 24.75
N PHE A 521 -21.26 -3.62 23.95
CA PHE A 521 -20.46 -4.79 24.35
C PHE A 521 -19.05 -4.46 24.83
N HIS A 522 -18.54 -3.28 24.46
CA HIS A 522 -17.17 -2.89 24.78
C HIS A 522 -17.12 -1.56 25.52
N ASP A 523 -16.38 -1.56 26.62
CA ASP A 523 -16.01 -0.32 27.28
C ASP A 523 -14.95 0.42 26.45
N ILE A 524 -15.40 1.49 25.78
CA ILE A 524 -14.57 2.37 24.94
C ILE A 524 -13.43 3.03 25.72
N LEU A 525 -13.50 3.10 27.05
CA LEU A 525 -12.42 3.65 27.87
C LEU A 525 -11.23 2.68 27.98
N THR A 526 -11.43 1.40 27.65
CA THR A 526 -10.36 0.40 27.67
C THR A 526 -9.50 0.48 26.39
N SER A 527 -8.18 0.36 26.57
CA SER A 527 -7.24 0.38 25.44
C SER A 527 -7.43 -0.81 24.49
N GLU A 528 -7.87 -1.96 25.01
CA GLU A 528 -8.11 -3.16 24.21
C GLU A 528 -9.26 -2.97 23.22
N ALA A 529 -10.39 -2.41 23.66
CA ALA A 529 -11.53 -2.08 22.79
C ALA A 529 -11.14 -1.04 21.74
N GLN A 530 -10.47 0.05 22.15
CA GLN A 530 -10.02 1.08 21.21
C GLN A 530 -9.10 0.49 20.11
N LEU A 531 -8.15 -0.36 20.51
CA LEU A 531 -7.25 -1.03 19.56
C LEU A 531 -7.99 -2.01 18.66
N LYS A 532 -8.98 -2.74 19.17
CA LYS A 532 -9.80 -3.68 18.38
C LYS A 532 -10.59 -2.93 17.30
N LEU A 533 -11.23 -1.82 17.65
CA LEU A 533 -11.95 -0.99 16.67
C LEU A 533 -11.00 -0.42 15.61
N CYS A 534 -9.85 0.13 16.01
CA CYS A 534 -8.83 0.60 15.08
C CYS A 534 -8.32 -0.52 14.15
N LYS A 535 -8.16 -1.76 14.65
CA LYS A 535 -7.74 -2.90 13.82
C LYS A 535 -8.73 -3.22 12.70
N TYR A 536 -10.04 -3.08 12.91
CA TYR A 536 -11.02 -3.28 11.84
C TYR A 536 -10.86 -2.26 10.71
N PHE A 537 -10.70 -0.97 11.04
CA PHE A 537 -10.44 0.06 10.03
C PHE A 537 -9.08 -0.11 9.34
N GLN A 538 -8.06 -0.58 10.05
CA GLN A 538 -6.78 -0.96 9.42
C GLN A 538 -6.95 -2.13 8.46
N ALA A 539 -7.73 -3.14 8.81
CA ALA A 539 -8.04 -4.28 7.94
C ALA A 539 -8.81 -3.83 6.70
N ALA A 540 -9.77 -2.91 6.84
CA ALA A 540 -10.49 -2.28 5.74
C ALA A 540 -9.55 -1.56 4.76
N ALA A 541 -8.68 -0.69 5.27
CA ALA A 541 -7.69 0.04 4.47
C ALA A 541 -6.76 -0.93 3.71
N LYS A 542 -6.25 -1.98 4.39
CA LYS A 542 -5.44 -3.04 3.75
C LYS A 542 -6.22 -3.81 2.69
N LYS A 543 -7.49 -4.11 2.90
CA LYS A 543 -8.35 -4.82 1.93
C LYS A 543 -8.56 -3.98 0.68
N ARG A 544 -8.85 -2.68 0.84
CA ARG A 544 -8.99 -1.76 -0.31
C ARG A 544 -7.67 -1.50 -1.02
N SER A 545 -6.57 -1.31 -0.28
CA SER A 545 -5.24 -1.14 -0.87
C SER A 545 -4.89 -2.34 -1.77
N ARG A 546 -5.01 -3.57 -1.25
CA ARG A 546 -4.76 -4.79 -2.04
C ARG A 546 -5.57 -4.87 -3.34
N ARG A 547 -6.81 -4.39 -3.36
CA ARG A 547 -7.63 -4.36 -4.59
C ARG A 547 -7.09 -3.35 -5.60
N HIS A 548 -6.77 -2.13 -5.18
CA HIS A 548 -6.17 -1.11 -6.06
C HIS A 548 -4.82 -1.55 -6.61
N LEU A 549 -4.02 -2.24 -5.81
CA LEU A 549 -2.72 -2.77 -6.22
C LEU A 549 -2.84 -3.89 -7.26
N ALA A 550 -3.87 -4.74 -7.18
CA ALA A 550 -4.04 -5.88 -8.08
C ALA A 550 -4.07 -5.46 -9.56
N GLU A 551 -4.60 -4.27 -9.86
CA GLU A 551 -4.65 -3.72 -11.23
C GLU A 551 -3.28 -3.45 -11.86
N THR A 552 -2.22 -3.38 -11.03
CA THR A 552 -0.85 -3.13 -11.48
C THR A 552 0.08 -4.33 -11.27
N ASP A 553 -0.42 -5.48 -10.83
CA ASP A 553 0.40 -6.67 -10.56
C ASP A 553 1.06 -7.21 -11.84
N ASP A 554 0.37 -7.12 -12.97
CA ASP A 554 0.84 -7.59 -14.29
C ASP A 554 2.24 -7.05 -14.66
N PHE A 555 2.55 -5.81 -14.27
CA PHE A 555 3.82 -5.13 -14.59
C PHE A 555 4.96 -5.46 -13.64
N ILE A 556 4.66 -6.09 -12.50
CA ILE A 556 5.65 -6.46 -11.47
C ILE A 556 6.01 -7.94 -11.59
N SER A 557 5.04 -8.79 -11.94
CA SER A 557 5.22 -10.23 -12.09
C SER A 557 5.88 -10.66 -13.40
N SER A 558 5.96 -9.80 -14.43
CA SER A 558 6.50 -10.13 -15.76
C SER A 558 8.03 -10.28 -15.83
N ASN A 559 8.68 -10.67 -14.73
CA ASN A 559 10.13 -10.71 -14.58
C ASN A 559 10.83 -11.88 -15.32
N ASN A 560 10.11 -12.66 -16.13
CA ASN A 560 10.64 -13.88 -16.77
C ASN A 560 10.76 -13.82 -18.30
N GLU A 561 10.29 -12.78 -18.97
CA GLU A 561 10.58 -12.60 -20.40
C GLU A 561 11.29 -11.28 -20.63
N SER A 562 12.60 -11.37 -20.79
CA SER A 562 13.50 -10.31 -21.26
C SER A 562 13.25 -9.90 -22.72
N THR A 563 11.99 -9.92 -23.15
CA THR A 563 11.56 -9.42 -24.45
C THR A 563 11.27 -7.94 -24.26
N LEU A 564 12.10 -7.08 -24.85
CA LEU A 564 11.91 -5.62 -24.96
C LEU A 564 10.43 -5.23 -24.84
N MET A 565 10.00 -4.75 -23.66
CA MET A 565 8.67 -4.18 -23.53
C MET A 565 8.55 -3.06 -24.57
N ASP A 566 7.52 -3.13 -25.41
CA ASP A 566 7.25 -2.09 -26.39
C ASP A 566 7.10 -0.73 -25.69
N SER A 567 7.55 0.35 -26.35
CA SER A 567 7.54 1.70 -25.81
C SER A 567 6.13 2.14 -25.39
N VAL A 568 5.11 1.66 -26.11
CA VAL A 568 3.69 1.88 -25.80
C VAL A 568 3.26 1.19 -24.51
N THR A 569 3.72 -0.05 -24.27
CA THR A 569 3.42 -0.81 -23.07
C THR A 569 4.04 -0.17 -21.84
N LEU A 570 5.28 0.30 -21.93
CA LEU A 570 5.92 1.07 -20.86
C LEU A 570 5.16 2.38 -20.57
N CYS A 571 4.81 3.16 -21.58
CA CYS A 571 4.01 4.38 -21.37
C CYS A 571 2.70 4.09 -20.64
N THR A 572 2.02 3.00 -21.01
CA THR A 572 0.77 2.56 -20.37
C THR A 572 0.99 2.14 -18.92
N ALA A 573 2.08 1.45 -18.62
CA ALA A 573 2.45 1.03 -17.26
C ALA A 573 2.67 2.24 -16.34
N TYR A 574 3.39 3.26 -16.81
CA TYR A 574 3.60 4.52 -16.08
C TYR A 574 2.29 5.29 -15.85
N GLN A 575 1.40 5.33 -16.85
CA GLN A 575 0.07 5.95 -16.70
C GLN A 575 -0.81 5.20 -15.69
N LYS A 576 -0.77 3.86 -15.68
CA LYS A 576 -1.48 3.06 -14.66
C LYS A 576 -0.92 3.28 -13.25
N MET A 577 0.39 3.43 -13.12
CA MET A 577 1.00 3.76 -11.83
C MET A 577 0.61 5.17 -11.36
N LYS A 578 0.49 6.13 -12.28
CA LYS A 578 -0.04 7.47 -12.00
C LYS A 578 -1.50 7.39 -11.53
N SER A 579 -2.36 6.63 -12.21
CA SER A 579 -3.75 6.44 -11.77
C SER A 579 -3.84 5.79 -10.40
N LEU A 580 -2.94 4.85 -10.07
CA LEU A 580 -2.87 4.26 -8.74
C LEU A 580 -2.58 5.32 -7.66
N CYS A 581 -1.61 6.22 -7.89
CA CYS A 581 -1.35 7.33 -6.96
C CYS A 581 -2.61 8.19 -6.73
N LEU A 582 -3.35 8.51 -7.81
CA LEU A 582 -4.58 9.30 -7.73
C LEU A 582 -5.72 8.54 -7.04
N ASN A 583 -5.87 7.25 -7.29
CA ASN A 583 -6.89 6.42 -6.66
C ASN A 583 -6.66 6.33 -5.14
N ILE A 584 -5.42 6.07 -4.71
CA ILE A 584 -5.06 6.01 -3.29
C ILE A 584 -5.21 7.39 -2.63
N ARG A 585 -4.85 8.47 -3.33
CA ARG A 585 -5.11 9.84 -2.87
C ARG A 585 -6.60 10.07 -2.61
N ASN A 586 -7.47 9.67 -3.54
CA ASN A 586 -8.91 9.82 -3.40
C ASN A 586 -9.48 8.93 -2.28
N GLU A 587 -8.89 7.75 -2.03
CA GLU A 587 -9.27 6.91 -0.89
C GLU A 587 -9.04 7.61 0.45
N ILE A 588 -7.88 8.25 0.63
CA ILE A 588 -7.56 9.02 1.85
C ILE A 588 -8.47 10.24 1.96
N PHE A 589 -8.73 10.92 0.84
CA PHE A 589 -9.64 12.06 0.84
C PHE A 589 -11.05 11.66 1.27
N ALA A 590 -11.58 10.55 0.77
CA ALA A 590 -12.88 10.03 1.21
C ALA A 590 -12.89 9.68 2.71
N ASP A 591 -11.76 9.21 3.27
CA ASP A 591 -11.63 8.97 4.72
C ASP A 591 -11.68 10.24 5.54
N ILE A 592 -11.10 11.33 5.04
CA ILE A 592 -11.22 12.66 5.63
C ILE A 592 -12.68 13.12 5.62
N GLU A 593 -13.38 12.94 4.51
CA GLU A 593 -14.80 13.32 4.39
C GLU A 593 -15.70 12.50 5.34
N ILE A 594 -15.49 11.19 5.44
CA ILE A 594 -16.22 10.31 6.37
C ILE A 594 -15.92 10.70 7.83
N HIS A 595 -14.65 10.98 8.15
CA HIS A 595 -14.25 11.36 9.51
C HIS A 595 -14.90 12.69 9.94
N ASN A 596 -15.02 13.65 9.01
CA ASN A 596 -15.64 14.95 9.26
C ASN A 596 -17.17 14.89 9.48
N GLN A 597 -17.81 13.75 9.24
CA GLN A 597 -19.23 13.54 9.54
C GLN A 597 -19.47 13.14 11.00
N HIS A 598 -18.41 12.98 11.80
CA HIS A 598 -18.47 12.73 13.26
C HIS A 598 -19.28 11.50 13.67
N VAL A 599 -19.37 10.49 12.81
CA VAL A 599 -20.03 9.21 13.09
C VAL A 599 -19.17 8.29 13.98
N LEU A 600 -17.84 8.45 13.90
CA LEU A 600 -16.88 7.63 14.64
C LEU A 600 -16.52 8.23 16.00
N PRO A 601 -16.16 7.42 17.00
CA PRO A 601 -15.66 7.91 18.28
C PRO A 601 -14.41 8.78 18.14
N SER A 602 -14.23 9.75 19.04
CA SER A 602 -13.15 10.76 18.96
C SER A 602 -11.72 10.21 19.03
N PHE A 603 -11.52 9.00 19.55
CA PHE A 603 -10.20 8.36 19.59
C PHE A 603 -9.80 7.74 18.24
N VAL A 604 -10.74 7.57 17.30
CA VAL A 604 -10.47 7.01 15.97
C VAL A 604 -10.13 8.13 15.00
N ASP A 605 -8.83 8.38 14.84
CA ASP A 605 -8.32 9.23 13.77
C ASP A 605 -8.21 8.43 12.47
N LEU A 606 -9.34 8.34 11.75
CA LEU A 606 -9.45 7.57 10.52
C LEU A 606 -8.45 8.05 9.44
N PRO A 607 -8.27 9.37 9.20
CA PRO A 607 -7.29 9.85 8.21
C PRO A 607 -5.85 9.44 8.52
N ASN A 608 -5.36 9.59 9.76
CA ASN A 608 -4.00 9.16 10.10
C ASN A 608 -3.86 7.63 10.02
N LEU A 609 -4.88 6.88 10.42
CA LEU A 609 -4.87 5.42 10.41
C LEU A 609 -4.80 4.85 8.98
N SER A 610 -5.62 5.37 8.06
CA SER A 610 -5.71 4.85 6.70
C SER A 610 -4.54 5.33 5.83
N SER A 611 -4.17 6.61 5.93
CA SER A 611 -3.03 7.19 5.21
C SER A 611 -1.71 6.50 5.55
N ALA A 612 -1.52 6.06 6.80
CA ALA A 612 -0.38 5.25 7.20
C ALA A 612 -0.19 4.01 6.34
N ILE A 613 -1.28 3.26 6.16
CA ILE A 613 -1.29 2.00 5.41
C ILE A 613 -1.15 2.28 3.92
N TYR A 614 -1.95 3.22 3.41
CA TYR A 614 -1.95 3.57 2.00
C TYR A 614 -0.60 4.13 1.52
N SER A 615 0.03 5.02 2.31
CA SER A 615 1.32 5.64 1.96
C SER A 615 2.45 4.62 1.96
N VAL A 616 2.52 3.73 2.95
CA VAL A 616 3.56 2.67 3.00
C VAL A 616 3.37 1.68 1.85
N GLU A 617 2.14 1.24 1.60
CA GLU A 617 1.88 0.25 0.56
C GLU A 617 2.09 0.82 -0.85
N LEU A 618 1.70 2.08 -1.09
CA LEU A 618 2.00 2.79 -2.33
C LEU A 618 3.50 2.98 -2.52
N CYS A 619 4.25 3.34 -1.46
CA CYS A 619 5.69 3.50 -1.52
C CYS A 619 6.38 2.17 -1.92
N ASN A 620 6.03 1.07 -1.25
CA ASN A 620 6.54 -0.26 -1.57
C ASN A 620 6.22 -0.66 -3.03
N ARG A 621 4.99 -0.36 -3.48
CA ARG A 621 4.54 -0.63 -4.84
C ARG A 621 5.33 0.17 -5.88
N LEU A 622 5.52 1.47 -5.65
CA LEU A 622 6.30 2.35 -6.52
C LEU A 622 7.75 1.90 -6.59
N GLN A 623 8.37 1.52 -5.47
CA GLN A 623 9.73 0.98 -5.44
C GLN A 623 9.84 -0.29 -6.27
N ALA A 624 8.94 -1.27 -6.06
CA ALA A 624 8.93 -2.50 -6.83
C ALA A 624 8.73 -2.24 -8.33
N PHE A 625 7.82 -1.32 -8.69
CA PHE A 625 7.58 -0.93 -10.07
C PHE A 625 8.80 -0.27 -10.73
N LEU A 626 9.44 0.71 -10.07
CA LEU A 626 10.62 1.39 -10.61
C LEU A 626 11.84 0.47 -10.72
N LEU A 627 11.91 -0.59 -9.91
CA LEU A 627 12.92 -1.63 -10.04
C LEU A 627 12.65 -2.55 -11.24
N SER A 628 11.40 -2.96 -11.46
CA SER A 628 11.02 -3.81 -12.60
C SER A 628 10.99 -3.06 -13.93
N CYS A 629 10.58 -1.79 -13.92
CA CYS A 629 10.42 -0.94 -15.10
C CYS A 629 11.25 0.36 -14.94
N PRO A 630 12.59 0.29 -14.94
CA PRO A 630 13.43 1.45 -14.67
C PRO A 630 13.25 2.54 -15.73
N PRO A 631 13.01 3.80 -15.32
CA PRO A 631 12.87 4.91 -16.25
C PRO A 631 14.21 5.27 -16.91
N SER A 632 14.22 5.39 -18.23
CA SER A 632 15.41 5.75 -19.03
C SER A 632 15.69 7.27 -19.08
N GLY A 633 14.72 8.09 -18.71
CA GLY A 633 14.84 9.55 -18.68
C GLY A 633 13.52 10.24 -18.33
N PRO A 634 13.51 11.59 -18.27
CA PRO A 634 12.33 12.38 -17.93
C PRO A 634 11.34 12.50 -19.11
N SER A 635 10.84 11.36 -19.60
CA SER A 635 9.77 11.34 -20.61
C SER A 635 8.45 11.88 -20.03
N PRO A 636 7.47 12.29 -20.86
CA PRO A 636 6.21 12.82 -20.34
C PRO A 636 5.48 11.87 -19.36
N PRO A 637 5.33 10.55 -19.62
CA PRO A 637 4.70 9.62 -18.67
C PRO A 637 5.46 9.48 -17.34
N VAL A 638 6.80 9.49 -17.39
CA VAL A 638 7.64 9.42 -16.18
C VAL A 638 7.49 10.70 -15.37
N THR A 639 7.52 11.85 -16.05
CA THR A 639 7.41 13.16 -15.41
C THR A 639 6.02 13.36 -14.78
N GLU A 640 4.96 12.87 -15.42
CA GLU A 640 3.61 12.86 -14.84
C GLU A 640 3.50 11.97 -13.60
N LEU A 641 4.20 10.82 -13.56
CA LEU A 641 4.27 9.98 -12.37
C LEU A 641 5.05 10.67 -11.24
N VAL A 642 6.18 11.32 -11.55
CA VAL A 642 6.94 12.12 -10.59
C VAL A 642 6.06 13.24 -10.00
N ILE A 643 5.30 13.93 -10.84
CA ILE A 643 4.31 14.94 -10.45
C ILE A 643 3.28 14.34 -9.48
N ALA A 644 2.62 13.24 -9.86
CA ALA A 644 1.56 12.64 -9.06
C ALA A 644 2.07 12.15 -7.69
N THR A 645 3.27 11.55 -7.64
CA THR A 645 3.90 11.10 -6.39
C THR A 645 4.28 12.26 -5.49
N ALA A 646 4.82 13.35 -6.04
CA ALA A 646 5.17 14.55 -5.28
C ALA A 646 3.92 15.30 -4.78
N ASP A 647 2.87 15.38 -5.61
CA ASP A 647 1.60 16.00 -5.22
C ASP A 647 0.89 15.18 -4.14
N PHE A 648 0.96 13.84 -4.19
CA PHE A 648 0.48 12.97 -3.11
C PHE A 648 1.17 13.27 -1.77
N GLN A 649 2.50 13.38 -1.77
CA GLN A 649 3.26 13.72 -0.56
C GLN A 649 2.91 15.12 -0.04
N LYS A 650 2.73 16.09 -0.93
CA LYS A 650 2.29 17.44 -0.59
C LYS A 650 0.89 17.45 0.02
N ASP A 651 -0.03 16.70 -0.55
CA ASP A 651 -1.42 16.63 -0.09
C ASP A 651 -1.53 16.03 1.31
N ILE A 652 -0.76 14.97 1.62
CA ILE A 652 -0.65 14.43 2.99
C ILE A 652 -0.24 15.53 3.98
N ALA A 653 0.77 16.33 3.64
CA ALA A 653 1.21 17.43 4.49
C ALA A 653 0.14 18.53 4.61
N CYS A 654 -0.58 18.85 3.53
CA CYS A 654 -1.67 19.83 3.53
C CYS A 654 -2.89 19.38 4.34
N TRP A 655 -3.14 18.08 4.45
CA TRP A 655 -4.23 17.51 5.25
C TRP A 655 -3.90 17.38 6.75
N ASN A 656 -2.76 17.90 7.22
CA ASN A 656 -2.27 17.78 8.59
C ASN A 656 -2.12 16.31 9.07
N ILE A 657 -1.87 15.39 8.14
CA ILE A 657 -1.59 13.99 8.43
C ILE A 657 -0.13 13.85 8.83
N SER A 658 0.14 13.06 9.87
CA SER A 658 1.50 12.84 10.34
C SER A 658 2.33 12.04 9.32
N PRO A 659 3.56 12.50 8.97
CA PRO A 659 4.41 11.75 8.07
C PRO A 659 4.92 10.48 8.77
N ILE A 660 4.88 9.36 8.06
CA ILE A 660 5.21 8.05 8.60
C ILE A 660 6.49 7.51 7.95
N LYS A 661 7.31 6.85 8.77
CA LYS A 661 8.54 6.21 8.32
C LYS A 661 8.22 5.09 7.32
N GLY A 662 8.81 5.16 6.14
CA GLY A 662 8.53 4.22 5.03
C GLY A 662 7.32 4.60 4.17
N GLY A 663 6.68 5.74 4.43
CA GLY A 663 5.70 6.33 3.51
C GLY A 663 6.35 6.88 2.23
N VAL A 664 5.51 7.43 1.34
CA VAL A 664 5.97 8.00 0.07
C VAL A 664 6.88 9.21 0.31
N ASP A 665 8.14 9.08 -0.12
CA ASP A 665 9.06 10.20 -0.30
C ASP A 665 9.42 10.28 -1.78
N ALA A 666 8.79 11.22 -2.48
CA ALA A 666 8.98 11.38 -3.92
C ALA A 666 10.43 11.71 -4.28
N LYS A 667 11.13 12.49 -3.43
CA LYS A 667 12.51 12.88 -3.74
C LYS A 667 13.43 11.67 -3.66
N GLU A 668 13.35 10.90 -2.57
CA GLU A 668 14.20 9.72 -2.39
C GLU A 668 13.89 8.62 -3.42
N LEU A 669 12.62 8.40 -3.77
CA LEU A 669 12.21 7.41 -4.78
C LEU A 669 12.87 7.65 -6.15
N PHE A 670 12.94 8.91 -6.58
CA PHE A 670 13.46 9.26 -7.91
C PHE A 670 14.92 9.75 -7.90
N HIS A 671 15.52 9.95 -6.72
CA HIS A 671 16.84 10.60 -6.59
C HIS A 671 17.94 9.92 -7.40
N LEU A 672 18.08 8.59 -7.23
CA LEU A 672 19.11 7.81 -7.92
C LEU A 672 18.93 7.86 -9.44
N TYR A 673 17.69 7.76 -9.92
CA TYR A 673 17.38 7.81 -11.35
C TYR A 673 17.71 9.19 -11.93
N ILE A 674 17.32 10.28 -11.25
CA ILE A 674 17.58 11.65 -11.72
C ILE A 674 19.09 11.92 -11.86
N ILE A 675 19.89 11.50 -10.87
CA ILE A 675 21.35 11.67 -10.94
C ILE A 675 21.94 10.88 -12.11
N VAL A 676 21.51 9.62 -12.29
CA VAL A 676 21.94 8.79 -13.41
C VAL A 676 21.54 9.41 -14.75
N TRP A 677 20.30 9.90 -14.90
CA TRP A 677 19.86 10.55 -16.13
C TRP A 677 20.71 11.77 -16.46
N ILE A 678 20.98 12.63 -15.47
CA ILE A 678 21.84 13.82 -15.65
C ILE A 678 23.23 13.39 -16.12
N GLN A 679 23.79 12.34 -15.51
CA GLN A 679 25.12 11.85 -15.85
C GLN A 679 25.16 11.19 -17.24
N ASP A 680 24.19 10.35 -17.58
CA ASP A 680 24.09 9.70 -18.90
C ASP A 680 23.92 10.73 -20.00
N LYS A 681 23.13 11.76 -19.75
CA LYS A 681 22.83 12.84 -20.72
C LYS A 681 24.07 13.73 -20.88
N ARG A 682 24.77 14.04 -19.78
CA ARG A 682 26.10 14.66 -19.81
C ARG A 682 27.07 13.84 -20.67
N LEU A 683 27.17 12.52 -20.46
CA LEU A 683 28.05 11.65 -21.23
C LEU A 683 27.67 11.60 -22.72
N ALA A 684 26.38 11.53 -23.04
CA ALA A 684 25.89 11.55 -24.43
C ALA A 684 26.23 12.88 -25.15
N LEU A 685 26.09 14.01 -24.45
CA LEU A 685 26.48 15.32 -24.99
C LEU A 685 28.00 15.43 -25.16
N LEU A 686 28.79 14.91 -24.21
CA LEU A 686 30.26 14.85 -24.33
C LEU A 686 30.71 13.94 -25.47
N ASP A 687 30.02 12.81 -25.71
CA ASP A 687 30.30 11.92 -26.84
C ASP A 687 29.96 12.60 -28.17
N SER A 688 28.89 13.39 -28.22
CA SER A 688 28.52 14.22 -29.37
C SER A 688 29.57 15.30 -29.68
N CYS A 689 30.40 15.69 -28.71
CA CYS A 689 31.54 16.59 -28.93
C CYS A 689 32.76 15.89 -29.56
N LYS A 690 32.81 14.56 -29.59
CA LYS A 690 33.95 13.81 -30.17
C LYS A 690 33.92 13.86 -31.69
N LEU A 691 35.11 13.84 -32.28
CA LEU A 691 35.40 14.20 -33.67
C LEU A 691 35.00 13.17 -34.74
N ASP A 692 34.46 12.02 -34.35
CA ASP A 692 34.47 10.82 -35.21
C ASP A 692 33.42 10.79 -36.32
N LYS A 693 32.52 11.79 -36.43
CA LYS A 693 31.43 11.74 -37.42
C LYS A 693 31.55 12.71 -38.60
N VAL A 694 32.08 13.93 -38.44
CA VAL A 694 32.22 14.91 -39.56
C VAL A 694 33.32 15.95 -39.26
N LYS A 695 34.24 16.19 -40.20
CA LYS A 695 35.15 17.35 -40.16
C LYS A 695 34.38 18.59 -40.63
N TRP A 696 33.87 19.40 -39.70
CA TRP A 696 33.10 20.63 -39.98
C TRP A 696 33.93 21.80 -40.54
N CYS A 697 35.21 21.56 -40.84
CA CYS A 697 36.13 22.59 -41.30
C CYS A 697 35.73 23.04 -42.73
N GLY A 698 35.16 24.25 -42.85
CA GLY A 698 34.80 24.87 -44.12
C GLY A 698 33.31 25.11 -44.35
N ILE A 699 32.41 24.54 -43.54
CA ILE A 699 30.96 24.78 -43.64
C ILE A 699 30.61 26.05 -42.84
N ARG A 700 30.06 27.08 -43.51
CA ARG A 700 29.62 28.34 -42.88
C ARG A 700 28.11 28.39 -42.71
N THR A 701 27.66 28.85 -41.55
CA THR A 701 26.28 29.29 -41.31
C THR A 701 26.06 30.73 -41.82
N GLN A 702 24.82 31.25 -41.71
CA GLN A 702 24.48 32.64 -42.04
C GLN A 702 25.31 33.69 -41.26
N HIS A 703 25.89 33.31 -40.11
CA HIS A 703 26.71 34.20 -39.26
C HIS A 703 28.22 33.97 -39.43
N SER A 704 28.64 33.28 -40.50
CA SER A 704 30.04 32.87 -40.66
C SER A 704 30.58 32.08 -39.45
N THR A 705 29.73 31.34 -38.74
CA THR A 705 30.08 30.44 -37.64
C THR A 705 30.06 28.98 -38.10
N THR A 706 30.59 28.08 -37.27
CA THR A 706 30.49 26.63 -37.48
C THR A 706 29.12 26.13 -37.00
N PRO A 707 28.40 25.30 -37.79
CA PRO A 707 27.10 24.75 -37.38
C PRO A 707 27.18 23.88 -36.13
N PHE A 708 28.35 23.29 -35.86
CA PHE A 708 28.59 22.44 -34.68
C PHE A 708 28.27 23.15 -33.36
N VAL A 709 28.62 24.44 -33.22
CA VAL A 709 28.38 25.19 -31.98
C VAL A 709 26.89 25.44 -31.78
N ASP A 710 26.19 25.92 -32.81
CA ASP A 710 24.75 26.18 -32.72
C ASP A 710 23.98 24.88 -32.44
N GLU A 711 24.35 23.77 -33.08
CA GLU A 711 23.76 22.44 -32.85
C GLU A 711 23.96 21.94 -31.41
N MET A 712 25.16 22.09 -30.84
CA MET A 712 25.45 21.68 -29.46
C MET A 712 24.70 22.53 -28.43
N TYR A 713 24.56 23.84 -28.66
CA TYR A 713 23.82 24.72 -27.76
C TYR A 713 22.30 24.52 -27.84
N GLU A 714 21.74 24.18 -29.02
CA GLU A 714 20.33 23.77 -29.11
C GLU A 714 20.10 22.44 -28.37
N ARG A 715 20.99 21.45 -28.51
CA ARG A 715 20.90 20.21 -27.71
C ARG A 715 20.99 20.44 -26.20
N LEU A 716 21.86 21.36 -25.76
CA LEU A 716 21.95 21.76 -24.36
C LEU A 716 20.63 22.36 -23.87
N LYS A 717 20.04 23.27 -24.66
CA LYS A 717 18.76 23.89 -24.36
C LYS A 717 17.61 22.88 -24.32
N GLU A 718 17.53 21.96 -25.28
CA GLU A 718 16.56 20.86 -25.28
C GLU A 718 16.71 20.01 -24.01
N THR A 719 17.94 19.65 -23.65
CA THR A 719 18.24 18.90 -22.42
C THR A 719 17.76 19.66 -21.19
N LEU A 720 18.04 20.96 -21.08
CA LEU A 720 17.57 21.76 -19.94
C LEU A 720 16.03 21.80 -19.87
N ASN A 721 15.35 21.92 -21.00
CA ASN A 721 13.88 21.93 -21.03
C ASN A 721 13.28 20.59 -20.55
N GLU A 722 13.92 19.45 -20.85
CA GLU A 722 13.49 18.13 -20.34
C GLU A 722 13.49 18.07 -18.79
N TYR A 723 14.41 18.78 -18.13
CA TYR A 723 14.53 18.78 -16.66
C TYR A 723 13.75 19.89 -15.96
N GLU A 724 13.06 20.78 -16.69
CA GLU A 724 12.39 21.95 -16.11
C GLU A 724 11.40 21.59 -15.00
N ILE A 725 10.58 20.54 -15.22
CA ILE A 725 9.58 20.09 -14.23
C ILE A 725 10.24 19.54 -12.97
N ILE A 726 11.33 18.78 -13.12
CA ILE A 726 12.08 18.20 -12.00
C ILE A 726 12.69 19.30 -11.14
N ILE A 727 13.29 20.31 -11.78
CA ILE A 727 13.97 21.41 -11.09
C ILE A 727 12.98 22.32 -10.37
N ARG A 728 11.82 22.60 -10.97
CA ARG A 728 10.76 23.38 -10.30
C ARG A 728 10.31 22.75 -8.98
N ARG A 729 10.36 21.43 -8.86
CA ARG A 729 10.02 20.69 -7.63
C ARG A 729 11.22 20.53 -6.70
N TRP A 730 12.39 20.24 -7.25
CA TRP A 730 13.63 20.05 -6.50
C TRP A 730 14.76 20.91 -7.07
N PRO A 731 14.82 22.19 -6.68
CA PRO A 731 15.84 23.14 -7.16
C PRO A 731 17.29 22.70 -6.91
N GLY A 732 17.51 21.81 -5.94
CA GLY A 732 18.84 21.27 -5.61
C GLY A 732 19.56 20.55 -6.77
N TYR A 733 18.83 20.03 -7.77
CA TYR A 733 19.45 19.42 -8.95
C TYR A 733 20.03 20.43 -9.95
N THR A 734 19.72 21.73 -9.80
CA THR A 734 20.24 22.80 -10.66
C THR A 734 21.77 22.80 -10.69
N ILE A 735 22.42 22.58 -9.54
CA ILE A 735 23.90 22.56 -9.44
C ILE A 735 24.49 21.37 -10.19
N ALA A 736 23.84 20.21 -10.15
CA ALA A 736 24.30 19.03 -10.90
C ALA A 736 24.21 19.26 -12.41
N LEU A 737 23.12 19.88 -12.88
CA LEU A 737 22.95 20.27 -14.27
C LEU A 737 23.93 21.38 -14.69
N GLU A 738 24.17 22.37 -13.84
CA GLU A 738 25.16 23.43 -14.09
C GLU A 738 26.56 22.83 -14.34
N ASN A 739 26.97 21.87 -13.50
CA ASN A 739 28.24 21.16 -13.68
C ASN A 739 28.28 20.38 -15.01
N ALA A 740 27.19 19.70 -15.38
CA ALA A 740 27.10 19.00 -16.65
C ALA A 740 27.21 19.96 -17.85
N VAL A 741 26.51 21.09 -17.81
CA VAL A 741 26.58 22.13 -18.85
C VAL A 741 27.99 22.70 -18.95
N ALA A 742 28.62 23.03 -17.82
CA ALA A 742 29.98 23.58 -17.79
C ALA A 742 31.01 22.61 -18.41
N ASP A 743 30.89 21.31 -18.12
CA ASP A 743 31.74 20.28 -18.71
C ASP A 743 31.52 20.16 -20.23
N VAL A 744 30.27 20.21 -20.70
CA VAL A 744 29.96 20.18 -22.14
C VAL A 744 30.47 21.44 -22.84
N GLU A 745 30.29 22.64 -22.29
CA GLU A 745 30.83 23.88 -22.87
C GLU A 745 32.36 23.85 -23.00
N LYS A 746 33.05 23.28 -22.00
CA LYS A 746 34.49 23.06 -22.05
C LYS A 746 34.87 22.07 -23.17
N ALA A 747 34.14 20.97 -23.29
CA ALA A 747 34.36 19.98 -24.34
C ALA A 747 34.09 20.54 -25.75
N VAL A 748 33.05 21.38 -25.92
CA VAL A 748 32.77 22.09 -27.18
C VAL A 748 33.96 22.98 -27.55
N LEU A 749 34.52 23.73 -26.60
CA LEU A 749 35.69 24.56 -26.84
C LEU A 749 36.94 23.74 -27.18
N GLU A 750 37.20 22.64 -26.48
CA GLU A 750 38.32 21.73 -26.78
C GLU A 750 38.16 21.06 -28.15
N ALA A 751 36.93 20.66 -28.51
CA ALA A 751 36.61 20.11 -29.83
C ALA A 751 36.85 21.13 -30.94
N LEU A 752 36.43 22.39 -30.76
CA LEU A 752 36.72 23.49 -31.68
C LEU A 752 38.24 23.68 -31.87
N GLU A 753 39.00 23.76 -30.78
CA GLU A 753 40.45 23.92 -30.86
C GLU A 753 41.15 22.76 -31.56
N LYS A 754 40.60 21.54 -31.42
CA LYS A 754 41.12 20.35 -32.10
C LYS A 754 40.72 20.32 -33.58
N GLN A 755 39.50 20.72 -33.94
CA GLN A 755 39.03 20.84 -35.34
C GLN A 755 39.85 21.84 -36.14
N TYR A 756 40.23 22.95 -35.50
CA TYR A 756 41.00 24.04 -36.12
C TYR A 756 42.48 24.04 -35.70
N ALA A 757 43.00 22.90 -35.21
CA ALA A 757 44.37 22.81 -34.69
C ALA A 757 45.43 23.22 -35.73
N ASP A 758 45.24 22.82 -36.99
CA ASP A 758 46.12 23.16 -38.10
C ASP A 758 46.18 24.68 -38.32
N VAL A 759 45.02 25.33 -38.28
CA VAL A 759 44.84 26.78 -38.47
C VAL A 759 45.36 27.58 -37.27
N LEU A 760 45.25 27.02 -36.06
CA LEU A 760 45.75 27.62 -34.82
C LEU A 760 47.26 27.43 -34.63
N SER A 761 47.88 26.45 -35.29
CA SER A 761 49.30 26.13 -35.12
C SER A 761 50.26 27.33 -35.33
N PRO A 762 50.06 28.24 -36.32
CA PRO A 762 50.96 29.38 -36.53
C PRO A 762 50.84 30.43 -35.43
N LEU A 763 49.71 30.47 -34.71
CA LEU A 763 49.45 31.41 -33.61
C LEU A 763 50.06 30.92 -32.30
N LYS A 764 50.07 29.60 -32.07
CA LYS A 764 50.66 28.97 -30.87
C LYS A 764 52.16 29.21 -30.75
N ASP A 765 52.86 29.37 -31.87
CA ASP A 765 54.29 29.69 -31.94
C ASP A 765 54.62 31.00 -31.19
N ASN A 766 53.74 32.01 -31.23
CA ASN A 766 53.89 33.31 -30.56
C ASN A 766 53.52 33.28 -29.07
N LEU A 767 52.52 32.45 -28.72
CA LEU A 767 52.08 32.27 -27.33
C LEU A 767 53.20 31.65 -26.45
N ALA A 768 53.97 30.71 -27.03
CA ALA A 768 55.09 30.05 -26.36
C ALA A 768 56.40 30.87 -26.39
N THR A 769 56.54 31.86 -27.28
CA THR A 769 57.79 32.63 -27.43
C THR A 769 58.05 33.60 -26.28
N LYS A 770 57.07 33.86 -25.41
CA LYS A 770 57.30 34.66 -24.19
C LYS A 770 58.12 33.92 -23.11
N ILE A 771 58.36 32.60 -23.24
CA ILE A 771 58.93 31.79 -22.12
C ILE A 771 60.35 31.24 -22.39
N LEU A 772 60.85 31.16 -23.63
CA LEU A 772 62.16 30.52 -23.91
C LEU A 772 63.04 31.32 -24.88
N GLY A 773 63.97 32.09 -24.33
CA GLY A 773 64.97 32.88 -25.07
C GLY A 773 66.04 32.08 -25.83
N LEU A 774 66.06 30.74 -25.73
CA LEU A 774 67.17 29.92 -26.25
C LEU A 774 66.94 29.33 -27.66
N LYS A 775 65.70 29.31 -28.19
CA LYS A 775 65.41 28.82 -29.57
C LYS A 775 65.63 29.88 -30.66
N TYR A 776 66.20 31.03 -30.32
CA TYR A 776 66.38 32.17 -31.22
C TYR A 776 67.46 31.94 -32.29
N VAL A 777 68.45 31.06 -32.04
CA VAL A 777 69.64 30.94 -32.90
C VAL A 777 69.44 29.97 -34.08
N GLN A 778 68.57 28.96 -33.95
CA GLN A 778 68.33 27.98 -35.04
C GLN A 778 67.31 28.43 -36.10
N LYS A 779 66.42 29.40 -35.81
CA LYS A 779 65.40 29.89 -36.76
C LYS A 779 65.97 30.83 -37.85
N PHE A 780 67.19 31.35 -37.71
CA PHE A 780 67.80 32.24 -38.72
C PHE A 780 68.40 31.51 -39.92
N ALA A 781 68.73 30.22 -39.80
CA ALA A 781 69.49 29.50 -40.83
C ALA A 781 68.64 28.89 -41.97
N LYS A 782 67.30 28.89 -41.87
CA LYS A 782 66.39 28.36 -42.90
C LYS A 782 65.16 29.26 -43.03
N ARG A 783 65.19 30.29 -43.89
CA ARG A 783 64.03 31.17 -44.12
C ARG A 783 63.74 31.30 -45.61
N THR A 784 62.78 30.51 -46.09
CA THR A 784 61.83 31.01 -47.09
C THR A 784 60.92 32.00 -46.37
N VAL A 785 60.79 33.20 -46.94
CA VAL A 785 60.17 34.36 -46.30
C VAL A 785 58.70 34.44 -46.72
N ASN A 786 57.82 33.73 -46.01
CA ASN A 786 56.37 33.79 -46.27
C ASN A 786 55.69 34.74 -45.28
N THR A 787 54.90 35.69 -45.79
CA THR A 787 54.03 36.56 -45.00
C THR A 787 52.81 35.77 -44.50
N TYR A 788 52.42 35.98 -43.24
CA TYR A 788 51.25 35.35 -42.66
C TYR A 788 49.97 36.00 -43.19
N THR A 789 49.06 35.21 -43.74
CA THR A 789 47.70 35.65 -44.08
C THR A 789 46.72 34.96 -43.15
N VAL A 790 45.72 35.70 -42.67
CA VAL A 790 44.67 35.14 -41.81
C VAL A 790 43.81 34.19 -42.65
N PRO A 791 43.70 32.90 -42.31
CA PRO A 791 42.86 31.97 -43.06
C PRO A 791 41.36 32.25 -42.82
N GLY A 792 40.51 31.98 -43.83
CA GLY A 792 39.06 32.17 -43.72
C GLY A 792 38.42 31.29 -42.64
N GLU A 793 39.02 30.13 -42.36
CA GLU A 793 38.67 29.16 -41.32
C GLU A 793 38.91 29.72 -39.91
N LEU A 794 39.93 30.57 -39.74
CA LEU A 794 40.21 31.24 -38.47
C LEU A 794 39.13 32.27 -38.13
N GLY A 795 38.57 32.92 -39.16
CA GLY A 795 37.36 33.73 -39.06
C GLY A 795 36.19 32.93 -38.51
N ILE A 796 35.94 31.75 -39.07
CA ILE A 796 34.85 30.87 -38.63
C ILE A 796 35.01 30.50 -37.15
N LEU A 797 36.21 30.10 -36.73
CA LEU A 797 36.49 29.76 -35.33
C LEU A 797 36.22 30.95 -34.39
N LEU A 798 36.79 32.13 -34.67
CA LEU A 798 36.67 33.27 -33.76
C LEU A 798 35.28 33.89 -33.74
N ASN A 799 34.59 33.95 -34.89
CA ASN A 799 33.18 34.34 -34.93
C ASN A 799 32.33 33.36 -34.10
N SER A 800 32.62 32.05 -34.17
CA SER A 800 31.92 31.04 -33.35
C SER A 800 32.18 31.21 -31.86
N MET A 801 33.44 31.40 -31.45
CA MET A 801 33.77 31.67 -30.04
C MET A 801 33.12 32.96 -29.52
N LYS A 802 33.03 33.99 -30.36
CA LYS A 802 32.35 35.25 -30.03
C LYS A 802 30.85 35.04 -29.87
N ARG A 803 30.21 34.31 -30.79
CA ARG A 803 28.79 33.95 -30.70
C ARG A 803 28.46 33.12 -29.46
N MET A 804 29.33 32.18 -29.08
CA MET A 804 29.21 31.46 -27.81
C MET A 804 29.15 32.42 -26.62
N LEU A 805 30.06 33.40 -26.57
CA LEU A 805 30.16 34.38 -25.48
C LEU A 805 28.98 35.36 -25.43
N ASP A 806 28.60 35.92 -26.58
CA ASP A 806 27.72 37.08 -26.63
C ASP A 806 26.23 36.69 -26.80
N VAL A 807 25.93 35.50 -27.34
CA VAL A 807 24.56 35.12 -27.72
C VAL A 807 24.10 33.81 -27.08
N LEU A 808 24.86 32.72 -27.25
CA LEU A 808 24.38 31.38 -26.89
C LEU A 808 24.43 31.13 -25.38
N ARG A 809 25.57 31.40 -24.77
CA ARG A 809 25.77 31.19 -23.33
C ARG A 809 24.88 32.05 -22.44
N PRO A 810 24.69 33.36 -22.68
CA PRO A 810 23.81 34.18 -21.85
C PRO A 810 22.38 33.63 -21.76
N LYS A 811 21.87 32.98 -22.83
CA LYS A 811 20.55 32.33 -22.82
C LYS A 811 20.50 31.17 -21.82
N ILE A 812 21.51 30.30 -21.83
CA ILE A 812 21.64 29.16 -20.90
C ILE A 812 21.82 29.64 -19.46
N GLU A 813 22.67 30.65 -19.26
CA GLU A 813 22.92 31.24 -17.94
C GLU A 813 21.66 31.88 -17.36
N THR A 814 20.85 32.55 -18.19
CA THR A 814 19.58 33.15 -17.75
C THR A 814 18.59 32.07 -17.29
N GLN A 815 18.48 30.96 -18.02
CA GLN A 815 17.63 29.82 -17.65
C GLN A 815 18.07 29.21 -16.31
N LEU A 816 19.36 28.91 -16.15
CA LEU A 816 19.89 28.33 -14.91
C LEU A 816 19.79 29.29 -13.71
N LYS A 817 20.00 30.60 -13.92
CA LYS A 817 19.79 31.62 -12.87
C LYS A 817 18.34 31.68 -12.40
N SER A 818 17.38 31.55 -13.31
CA SER A 818 15.95 31.53 -12.95
C SER A 818 15.58 30.33 -12.06
N TRP A 819 16.34 29.24 -12.14
CA TRP A 819 16.17 28.08 -11.26
C TRP A 819 16.96 28.21 -9.96
N GLY A 820 18.14 28.82 -10.02
CA GLY A 820 18.97 29.10 -8.85
C GLY A 820 18.29 30.00 -7.82
N SER A 821 17.45 30.96 -8.25
CA SER A 821 16.67 31.81 -7.33
C SER A 821 15.63 31.06 -6.48
N CYS A 822 15.30 29.82 -6.86
CA CYS A 822 14.35 28.98 -6.12
C CYS A 822 15.02 28.10 -5.05
N ILE A 823 16.36 28.11 -4.95
CA ILE A 823 17.09 27.34 -3.95
C ILE A 823 17.09 28.12 -2.63
N PRO A 824 16.56 27.58 -1.52
CA PRO A 824 16.70 28.20 -0.21
C PRO A 824 18.18 28.28 0.17
N ASP A 825 18.57 29.38 0.83
CA ASP A 825 19.94 29.92 1.02
C ASP A 825 20.90 29.05 1.88
N GLY A 826 20.85 27.72 1.77
CA GLY A 826 21.43 26.75 2.71
C GLY A 826 22.51 25.82 2.15
N GLY A 827 23.12 26.11 1.01
CA GLY A 827 24.17 25.27 0.41
C GLY A 827 25.49 26.00 0.16
N ASN A 828 26.63 25.36 0.47
CA ASN A 828 27.99 25.90 0.27
C ASN A 828 28.41 26.12 -1.21
N ALA A 829 27.57 25.73 -2.18
CA ALA A 829 27.85 25.89 -3.60
C ALA A 829 26.93 26.98 -4.17
N VAL A 830 27.53 28.11 -4.57
CA VAL A 830 26.79 29.24 -5.14
C VAL A 830 26.45 28.92 -6.60
N ALA A 831 25.16 28.86 -6.91
CA ALA A 831 24.69 28.65 -8.28
C ALA A 831 25.28 29.72 -9.22
N GLY A 832 25.90 29.30 -10.32
CA GLY A 832 26.54 30.15 -11.32
C GLY A 832 28.07 30.23 -11.24
N GLU A 833 28.71 29.73 -10.17
CA GLU A 833 30.17 29.80 -10.02
C GLU A 833 30.91 29.02 -11.12
N ARG A 834 30.44 27.81 -11.46
CA ARG A 834 31.09 26.93 -12.44
C ARG A 834 30.91 27.45 -13.86
N LEU A 835 29.76 28.01 -14.18
CA LEU A 835 29.57 28.72 -15.45
C LEU A 835 30.43 29.97 -15.54
N SER A 836 30.62 30.69 -14.43
CA SER A 836 31.50 31.87 -14.42
C SER A 836 32.96 31.49 -14.70
N GLU A 837 33.45 30.37 -14.15
CA GLU A 837 34.80 29.83 -14.40
C GLU A 837 35.03 29.56 -15.90
N VAL A 838 34.09 28.84 -16.52
CA VAL A 838 34.17 28.50 -17.95
C VAL A 838 33.99 29.77 -18.82
N THR A 839 33.28 30.79 -18.35
CA THR A 839 33.17 32.10 -19.02
C THR A 839 34.50 32.84 -19.03
N VAL A 840 35.17 32.90 -17.87
CA VAL A 840 36.49 33.53 -17.74
C VAL A 840 37.50 32.81 -18.64
N MET A 841 37.49 31.48 -18.66
CA MET A 841 38.33 30.67 -19.54
C MET A 841 38.09 31.01 -21.02
N LEU A 842 36.84 30.98 -21.48
CA LEU A 842 36.49 31.23 -22.89
C LEU A 842 36.90 32.65 -23.33
N ARG A 843 36.62 33.67 -22.50
CA ARG A 843 37.05 35.05 -22.75
C ARG A 843 38.58 35.18 -22.81
N ALA A 844 39.29 34.50 -21.92
CA ALA A 844 40.75 34.52 -21.90
C ALA A 844 41.34 33.90 -23.19
N LYS A 845 40.84 32.74 -23.62
CA LYS A 845 41.29 32.10 -24.87
C LYS A 845 40.97 32.95 -26.10
N PHE A 846 39.76 33.50 -26.18
CA PHE A 846 39.38 34.41 -27.27
C PHE A 846 40.32 35.62 -27.37
N ARG A 847 40.57 36.33 -26.25
CA ARG A 847 41.51 37.46 -26.21
C ARG A 847 42.92 37.05 -26.64
N ASN A 848 43.40 35.90 -26.17
CA ASN A 848 44.73 35.38 -26.52
C ASN A 848 44.87 35.13 -28.03
N TYR A 849 43.84 34.57 -28.68
CA TYR A 849 43.86 34.36 -30.13
C TYR A 849 43.82 35.66 -30.93
N VAL A 850 42.96 36.61 -30.54
CA VAL A 850 42.91 37.95 -31.15
C VAL A 850 44.27 38.63 -31.04
N GLN A 851 44.90 38.60 -29.86
CA GLN A 851 46.23 39.17 -29.63
C GLN A 851 47.30 38.47 -30.49
N ALA A 852 47.27 37.14 -30.59
CA ALA A 852 48.24 36.39 -31.40
C ALA A 852 48.13 36.72 -32.89
N ILE A 853 46.90 36.95 -33.41
CA ILE A 853 46.67 37.40 -34.79
C ILE A 853 47.30 38.78 -34.99
N VAL A 854 47.00 39.73 -34.10
CA VAL A 854 47.58 41.09 -34.15
C VAL A 854 49.11 41.04 -34.15
N GLU A 855 49.72 40.21 -33.31
CA GLU A 855 51.17 40.04 -33.27
C GLU A 855 51.74 39.45 -34.58
N LYS A 856 51.05 38.47 -35.19
CA LYS A 856 51.45 37.91 -36.49
C LYS A 856 51.30 38.90 -37.65
N LEU A 857 50.25 39.71 -37.65
CA LEU A 857 50.08 40.78 -38.63
C LEU A 857 51.16 41.87 -38.47
N ALA A 858 51.52 42.21 -37.23
CA ALA A 858 52.63 43.12 -36.96
C ALA A 858 53.97 42.53 -37.42
N GLU A 859 54.22 41.24 -37.23
CA GLU A 859 55.42 40.56 -37.74
C GLU A 859 55.58 40.71 -39.26
N ASN A 860 54.50 40.68 -40.04
CA ASN A 860 54.55 40.87 -41.50
C ASN A 860 55.19 42.20 -41.91
N THR A 861 54.90 43.26 -41.16
CA THR A 861 55.51 44.60 -41.39
C THR A 861 57.01 44.60 -41.14
N ARG A 862 57.53 43.63 -40.35
CA ARG A 862 58.94 43.52 -40.00
C ARG A 862 59.72 42.60 -40.92
N VAL A 863 59.07 41.95 -41.88
CA VAL A 863 59.70 40.99 -42.77
C VAL A 863 60.58 41.69 -43.80
N GLN A 864 60.04 42.65 -44.55
CA GLN A 864 60.76 43.39 -45.59
C GLN A 864 61.39 44.67 -45.03
N SER A 865 62.53 45.11 -45.54
CA SER A 865 63.14 46.39 -45.12
C SER A 865 62.27 47.60 -45.46
N ALA A 866 61.57 47.56 -46.60
CA ALA A 866 60.70 48.63 -47.09
C ALA A 866 59.41 48.83 -46.27
N THR A 867 59.02 47.85 -45.44
CA THR A 867 57.82 47.92 -44.59
C THR A 867 58.16 48.04 -43.10
N LYS A 868 59.44 47.96 -42.72
CA LYS A 868 59.91 48.07 -41.34
C LYS A 868 59.83 49.52 -40.86
N LEU A 869 58.82 49.81 -40.05
CA LEU A 869 58.58 51.14 -39.47
C LEU A 869 59.83 51.77 -38.83
N LYS A 870 60.56 50.99 -38.04
CA LYS A 870 61.82 51.44 -37.42
C LYS A 870 62.89 51.87 -38.44
N LYS A 871 63.01 51.17 -39.58
CA LYS A 871 63.96 51.56 -40.64
C LYS A 871 63.50 52.80 -41.38
N ILE A 872 62.20 52.85 -41.72
CA ILE A 872 61.58 54.00 -42.40
C ILE A 872 61.81 55.29 -41.60
N ILE A 873 61.66 55.23 -40.26
CA ILE A 873 61.89 56.37 -39.36
C ILE A 873 63.39 56.63 -39.12
N GLN A 874 64.24 55.59 -39.02
CA GLN A 874 65.70 55.78 -38.85
C GLN A 874 66.36 56.45 -40.04
N ASP A 875 65.89 56.13 -41.25
CA ASP A 875 66.45 56.62 -42.50
C ASP A 875 65.94 58.04 -42.85
N SER A 876 65.16 58.69 -41.96
CA SER A 876 64.71 60.09 -42.14
C SER A 876 65.73 61.07 -41.55
N GLU A 877 66.42 61.82 -42.42
CA GLU A 877 67.32 62.91 -42.01
C GLU A 877 66.56 64.21 -41.72
N GLU A 878 67.15 65.13 -40.94
CA GLU A 878 66.53 66.39 -40.50
C GLU A 878 66.15 67.33 -41.67
N THR A 879 66.87 67.22 -42.78
CA THR A 879 66.71 67.99 -44.03
C THR A 879 65.67 67.40 -45.00
N MET A 880 65.11 66.21 -44.71
CA MET A 880 64.14 65.58 -45.62
C MET A 880 62.80 66.31 -45.65
N VAL A 881 62.21 66.38 -46.85
CA VAL A 881 60.87 66.93 -47.10
C VAL A 881 59.82 65.90 -46.65
N GLU A 882 58.67 66.36 -46.14
CA GLU A 882 57.59 65.48 -45.66
C GLU A 882 57.11 64.48 -46.73
N SER A 883 57.15 64.87 -48.01
CA SER A 883 56.85 64.03 -49.18
C SER A 883 57.75 62.80 -49.27
N ASP A 884 59.00 62.88 -48.81
CA ASP A 884 59.96 61.79 -48.93
C ASP A 884 59.69 60.70 -47.88
N VAL A 885 59.36 61.11 -46.66
CA VAL A 885 58.91 60.19 -45.60
C VAL A 885 57.59 59.54 -46.02
N GLN A 886 56.68 60.30 -46.62
CA GLN A 886 55.41 59.79 -47.14
C GLN A 886 55.61 58.77 -48.27
N SER A 887 56.53 59.01 -49.22
CA SER A 887 56.85 58.07 -50.30
C SER A 887 57.47 56.76 -49.77
N ARG A 888 58.31 56.83 -48.73
CA ARG A 888 58.92 55.66 -48.08
C ARG A 888 57.94 54.88 -47.22
N MET A 889 56.90 55.52 -46.70
CA MET A 889 55.83 54.89 -45.93
C MET A 889 54.80 54.19 -46.84
N GLN A 890 54.77 54.51 -48.14
CA GLN A 890 53.79 53.97 -49.09
C GLN A 890 53.75 52.43 -49.17
N PRO A 891 54.88 51.69 -49.20
CA PRO A 891 54.85 50.23 -49.21
C PRO A 891 54.22 49.63 -47.94
N LEU A 892 54.40 50.29 -46.78
CA LEU A 892 53.74 49.89 -45.54
C LEU A 892 52.24 50.22 -45.57
N LYS A 893 51.87 51.41 -46.07
CA LYS A 893 50.46 51.81 -46.25
C LYS A 893 49.70 50.83 -47.16
N ASP A 894 50.29 50.41 -48.28
CA ASP A 894 49.69 49.45 -49.20
C ASP A 894 49.53 48.07 -48.55
N LEU A 895 50.52 47.63 -47.76
CA LEU A 895 50.44 46.37 -47.02
C LEU A 895 49.34 46.41 -45.95
N LEU A 896 49.23 47.51 -45.20
CA LEU A 896 48.20 47.69 -44.17
C LEU A 896 46.81 47.70 -44.80
N THR A 897 46.62 48.45 -45.89
CA THR A 897 45.34 48.53 -46.61
C THR A 897 44.88 47.14 -47.09
N LYS A 898 45.75 46.41 -47.80
CA LYS A 898 45.46 45.04 -48.25
C LYS A 898 45.15 44.08 -47.10
N THR A 899 45.81 44.25 -45.97
CA THR A 899 45.55 43.43 -44.78
C THR A 899 44.19 43.75 -44.18
N ILE A 900 43.83 45.04 -44.04
CA ILE A 900 42.53 45.49 -43.53
C ILE A 900 41.39 44.98 -44.42
N ASP A 901 41.51 45.12 -45.75
CA ASP A 901 40.53 44.60 -46.71
C ASP A 901 40.33 43.10 -46.53
N HIS A 902 41.42 42.34 -46.41
CA HIS A 902 41.37 40.90 -46.20
C HIS A 902 40.69 40.53 -44.89
N LEU A 903 40.99 41.24 -43.79
CA LEU A 903 40.35 41.01 -42.48
C LEU A 903 38.84 41.24 -42.53
N TYR A 904 38.38 42.24 -43.28
CA TYR A 904 36.95 42.54 -43.45
C TYR A 904 36.18 41.40 -44.12
N THR A 905 36.80 40.69 -45.06
CA THR A 905 36.17 39.52 -45.72
C THR A 905 36.02 38.29 -44.81
N ILE A 906 36.72 38.26 -43.67
CA ILE A 906 36.85 37.07 -42.82
C ILE A 906 36.07 37.22 -41.51
N PHE A 907 36.10 38.40 -40.88
CA PHE A 907 35.58 38.60 -39.53
C PHE A 907 34.25 39.36 -39.53
N GLU A 908 33.37 39.01 -38.58
CA GLU A 908 32.19 39.84 -38.32
C GLU A 908 32.58 41.24 -37.82
N VAL A 909 31.73 42.24 -38.07
CA VAL A 909 31.99 43.68 -37.87
C VAL A 909 32.69 43.98 -36.54
N HIS A 910 32.16 43.51 -35.41
CA HIS A 910 32.74 43.81 -34.10
C HIS A 910 34.10 43.14 -33.85
N LEU A 911 34.36 41.98 -34.44
CA LEU A 911 35.66 41.31 -34.33
C LEU A 911 36.68 41.93 -35.28
N PHE A 912 36.27 42.29 -36.49
CA PHE A 912 37.05 43.07 -37.44
C PHE A 912 37.55 44.37 -36.79
N LEU A 913 36.64 45.17 -36.21
CA LEU A 913 36.98 46.40 -35.49
C LEU A 913 37.99 46.17 -34.36
N ALA A 914 37.80 45.11 -33.56
CA ALA A 914 38.71 44.79 -32.46
C ALA A 914 40.12 44.43 -32.95
N ILE A 915 40.25 43.66 -34.04
CA ILE A 915 41.54 43.28 -34.62
C ILE A 915 42.21 44.50 -35.28
N CYS A 916 41.46 45.33 -36.02
CA CYS A 916 42.00 46.55 -36.63
C CYS A 916 42.49 47.56 -35.59
N ARG A 917 41.71 47.80 -34.51
CA ARG A 917 42.14 48.66 -33.41
C ARG A 917 43.33 48.09 -32.65
N GLY A 918 43.37 46.78 -32.42
CA GLY A 918 44.53 46.11 -31.83
C GLY A 918 45.78 46.19 -32.72
N TYR A 919 45.60 46.08 -34.04
CA TYR A 919 46.69 46.19 -34.99
C TYR A 919 47.24 47.62 -35.05
N TRP A 920 46.36 48.61 -35.08
CA TRP A 920 46.72 50.03 -34.99
C TRP A 920 47.46 50.35 -33.69
N ASP A 921 46.96 49.87 -32.54
CA ASP A 921 47.64 50.05 -31.24
C ASP A 921 49.04 49.43 -31.26
N ARG A 922 49.17 48.21 -31.80
CA ARG A 922 50.47 47.52 -31.87
C ARG A 922 51.47 48.24 -32.78
N MET A 923 51.02 48.82 -33.90
CA MET A 923 51.87 49.67 -34.74
C MET A 923 52.29 50.94 -33.98
N GLY A 924 51.39 51.53 -33.18
CA GLY A 924 51.72 52.62 -32.26
C GLY A 924 52.75 52.23 -31.21
N GLN A 925 52.67 51.04 -30.63
CA GLN A 925 53.68 50.51 -29.69
C GLN A 925 55.06 50.36 -30.37
N ASP A 926 55.10 49.99 -31.65
CA ASP A 926 56.37 49.91 -32.39
C ASP A 926 57.02 51.29 -32.55
N VAL A 927 56.22 52.36 -32.76
CA VAL A 927 56.71 53.75 -32.73
C VAL A 927 57.12 54.18 -31.32
N LEU A 928 56.31 53.87 -30.31
CA LEU A 928 56.58 54.23 -28.92
C LEU A 928 57.90 53.62 -28.44
N SER A 929 58.08 52.31 -28.66
CA SER A 929 59.32 51.62 -28.33
C SER A 929 60.54 52.16 -29.09
N PHE A 930 60.32 52.73 -30.28
CA PHE A 930 61.39 53.40 -31.02
C PHE A 930 61.77 54.73 -30.36
N LEU A 931 60.80 55.54 -29.96
CA LEU A 931 60.99 56.84 -29.29
C LEU A 931 61.59 56.70 -27.88
N GLU A 932 61.11 55.75 -27.09
CA GLU A 932 61.58 55.52 -25.72
C GLU A 932 63.07 55.15 -25.63
N ASN A 933 63.55 54.39 -26.61
CA ASN A 933 64.93 53.90 -26.65
C ASN A 933 65.95 54.96 -27.11
N ARG A 934 65.51 56.12 -27.64
CA ARG A 934 66.39 57.06 -28.36
C ARG A 934 65.94 58.52 -28.25
N ARG A 935 65.85 59.04 -27.02
CA ARG A 935 65.29 60.37 -26.69
C ARG A 935 66.04 61.59 -27.24
N GLU A 936 67.26 61.44 -27.79
CA GLU A 936 68.18 62.56 -28.03
C GLU A 936 68.19 63.14 -29.48
N ASN A 937 67.50 62.52 -30.45
CA ASN A 937 67.60 62.92 -31.87
C ASN A 937 66.34 63.61 -32.42
N GLN A 938 66.45 64.91 -32.72
CA GLN A 938 65.34 65.78 -33.13
C GLN A 938 64.73 65.43 -34.50
N SER A 939 65.54 64.95 -35.46
CA SER A 939 65.08 64.49 -36.79
C SER A 939 64.10 63.31 -36.73
N TRP A 940 64.27 62.43 -35.74
CA TRP A 940 63.42 61.25 -35.55
C TRP A 940 62.05 61.58 -34.95
N TYR A 941 61.90 62.69 -34.22
CA TYR A 941 60.59 63.16 -33.75
C TYR A 941 59.72 63.64 -34.93
N LYS A 942 60.31 64.34 -35.90
CA LYS A 942 59.61 64.78 -37.12
C LYS A 942 59.18 63.57 -37.98
N GLY A 943 60.09 62.64 -38.24
CA GLY A 943 59.78 61.39 -38.97
C GLY A 943 58.73 60.53 -38.27
N SER A 944 58.77 60.43 -36.94
CA SER A 944 57.78 59.69 -36.14
C SER A 944 56.40 60.36 -36.15
N ARG A 945 56.33 61.70 -36.12
CA ARG A 945 55.07 62.46 -36.20
C ARG A 945 54.36 62.21 -37.54
N ILE A 946 55.11 62.24 -38.64
CA ILE A 946 54.57 61.96 -39.98
C ILE A 946 54.12 60.49 -40.08
N ALA A 947 54.93 59.56 -39.58
CA ALA A 947 54.59 58.13 -39.59
C ALA A 947 53.31 57.81 -38.81
N VAL A 948 53.10 58.44 -37.65
CA VAL A 948 51.87 58.28 -36.84
C VAL A 948 50.65 58.86 -37.57
N SER A 949 50.77 60.06 -38.17
CA SER A 949 49.68 60.63 -38.97
C SER A 949 49.27 59.71 -40.11
N ILE A 950 50.24 59.12 -40.83
CA ILE A 950 49.95 58.19 -41.93
C ILE A 950 49.28 56.91 -41.42
N LEU A 951 49.69 56.37 -40.26
CA LEU A 951 49.04 55.21 -39.66
C LEU A 951 47.59 55.52 -39.27
N ASP A 952 47.36 56.65 -38.61
CA ASP A 952 46.03 57.09 -38.18
C ASP A 952 45.10 57.26 -39.38
N ASP A 953 45.56 57.98 -40.41
CA ASP A 953 44.82 58.18 -41.65
C ASP A 953 44.55 56.84 -42.35
N THR A 954 45.52 55.92 -42.38
CA THR A 954 45.36 54.63 -43.06
C THR A 954 44.32 53.76 -42.37
N PHE A 955 44.40 53.58 -41.05
CA PHE A 955 43.42 52.77 -40.32
C PHE A 955 42.04 53.43 -40.32
N ALA A 956 41.95 54.73 -40.04
CA ALA A 956 40.68 55.44 -39.99
C ALA A 956 39.98 55.50 -41.35
N SER A 957 40.70 55.87 -42.43
CA SER A 957 40.10 55.96 -43.77
C SER A 957 39.66 54.60 -44.30
N GLN A 958 40.46 53.54 -44.10
CA GLN A 958 40.12 52.20 -44.58
C GLN A 958 38.98 51.58 -43.78
N MET A 959 38.95 51.74 -42.46
CA MET A 959 37.81 51.30 -41.65
C MET A 959 36.53 52.06 -42.07
N GLN A 960 36.60 53.38 -42.24
CA GLN A 960 35.48 54.21 -42.68
C GLN A 960 34.98 53.82 -44.08
N GLN A 961 35.88 53.50 -45.00
CA GLN A 961 35.55 53.06 -46.36
C GLN A 961 34.78 51.72 -46.36
N LEU A 962 35.18 50.77 -45.51
CA LEU A 962 34.61 49.42 -45.49
C LEU A 962 33.30 49.30 -44.68
N LEU A 963 33.16 50.08 -43.59
CA LEU A 963 32.01 49.99 -42.69
C LEU A 963 31.02 51.15 -42.80
N GLY A 964 31.43 52.29 -43.35
CA GLY A 964 30.56 53.46 -43.54
C GLY A 964 29.81 53.86 -42.26
N ASN A 965 28.48 53.83 -42.32
CA ASN A 965 27.60 54.23 -41.22
C ASN A 965 27.52 53.23 -40.05
N ALA A 966 28.14 52.05 -40.17
CA ALA A 966 28.16 51.04 -39.10
C ALA A 966 29.24 51.31 -38.02
N LEU A 967 30.13 52.27 -38.25
CA LEU A 967 31.16 52.71 -37.30
C LEU A 967 30.58 53.67 -36.26
N GLN A 968 31.00 53.51 -35.01
CA GLN A 968 30.76 54.50 -33.96
C GLN A 968 31.94 55.46 -33.87
N GLU A 969 31.71 56.68 -33.40
CA GLU A 969 32.76 57.70 -33.24
C GLU A 969 33.93 57.20 -32.37
N LYS A 970 33.61 56.43 -31.31
CA LYS A 970 34.58 55.74 -30.44
C LYS A 970 35.46 54.70 -31.16
N ASP A 971 35.00 54.15 -32.28
CA ASP A 971 35.73 53.11 -33.03
C ASP A 971 36.86 53.73 -33.89
N LEU A 972 36.78 55.03 -34.16
CA LEU A 972 37.79 55.81 -34.89
C LEU A 972 38.77 56.56 -33.94
N GLU A 973 38.49 56.58 -32.64
CA GLU A 973 39.41 57.19 -31.66
C GLU A 973 40.78 56.49 -31.68
N PRO A 974 41.89 57.25 -31.67
CA PRO A 974 43.23 56.70 -31.71
C PRO A 974 43.49 55.79 -30.50
N PRO A 975 44.09 54.60 -30.69
CA PRO A 975 44.40 53.68 -29.59
C PRO A 975 45.39 54.27 -28.57
N ARG A 976 45.44 53.66 -27.38
CA ARG A 976 46.22 54.16 -26.23
C ARG A 976 47.68 54.42 -26.57
N SER A 977 48.35 53.50 -27.26
CA SER A 977 49.77 53.68 -27.59
C SER A 977 50.00 54.79 -28.59
N ILE A 978 49.05 55.05 -29.49
CA ILE A 978 49.11 56.19 -30.42
C ILE A 978 48.93 57.51 -29.65
N MET A 979 47.98 57.58 -28.71
CA MET A 979 47.80 58.76 -27.86
C MET A 979 49.05 59.06 -27.03
N GLU A 980 49.70 58.01 -26.50
CA GLU A 980 50.94 58.14 -25.74
C GLU A 980 52.09 58.65 -26.60
N VAL A 981 52.24 58.12 -27.82
CA VAL A 981 53.19 58.63 -28.81
C VAL A 981 52.91 60.10 -29.13
N ARG A 982 51.64 60.48 -29.39
CA ARG A 982 51.26 61.88 -29.62
C ARG A 982 51.66 62.77 -28.44
N SER A 983 51.46 62.32 -27.21
CA SER A 983 51.85 63.06 -26.01
C SER A 983 53.37 63.27 -25.89
N MET A 984 54.18 62.27 -26.26
CA MET A 984 55.64 62.39 -26.29
C MET A 984 56.10 63.35 -27.41
N LEU A 985 55.48 63.25 -28.59
CA LEU A 985 55.81 64.09 -29.75
C LEU A 985 55.34 65.55 -29.62
N CYS A 986 54.41 65.85 -28.69
CA CYS A 986 53.95 67.22 -28.41
C CYS A 986 54.79 67.92 -27.33
N LYS A 987 55.51 67.18 -26.47
CA LYS A 987 56.31 67.76 -25.37
C LYS A 987 57.50 68.60 -25.84
N ASP A 988 58.02 68.35 -27.04
CA ASP A 988 59.16 69.11 -27.59
C ASP A 988 58.74 70.33 -28.45
N ALA A 989 57.44 70.65 -28.53
CA ALA A 989 56.94 71.82 -29.25
C ALA A 989 56.91 73.10 -28.39
N VAL A 990 57.82 73.25 -27.42
CA VAL A 990 58.02 74.52 -26.71
C VAL A 990 59.28 75.20 -27.25
N ASN A 991 59.10 75.91 -28.37
CA ASN A 991 59.62 77.25 -28.60
C ASN A 991 59.16 77.74 -29.98
N HIS A 992 57.93 78.25 -30.05
CA HIS A 992 57.65 79.60 -30.54
C HIS A 992 56.13 79.86 -30.54
N LYS A 993 55.74 80.75 -29.61
CA LYS A 993 54.53 81.57 -29.48
C LYS A 993 53.25 81.24 -30.27
N GLU A 994 52.21 81.05 -29.44
CA GLU A 994 50.90 81.74 -29.44
C GLU A 994 49.72 81.20 -30.29
N ASN A 995 48.64 80.98 -29.52
CA ASN A 995 47.22 81.10 -29.82
C ASN A 995 46.43 79.87 -30.31
N ASN A 996 45.90 79.16 -29.30
CA ASN A 996 44.48 78.85 -29.09
C ASN A 996 43.63 78.47 -30.30
N TYR A 997 43.36 77.16 -30.42
CA TYR A 997 42.04 76.63 -30.80
C TYR A 997 41.80 75.31 -30.05
N TYR A 998 40.65 75.21 -29.36
CA TYR A 998 40.10 73.95 -28.84
C TYR A 998 39.12 73.38 -29.88
N PHE A 999 39.38 72.15 -30.32
CA PHE A 999 38.38 71.09 -30.51
C PHE A 999 38.93 69.82 -29.87
#